data_AF-D9UMJ6-F1
#
_entry.id   AF-D9UMJ6-F1
#
_cell.length_a   1.000
_cell.length_b   1.000
_cell.length_c   1.000
_cell.angle_alpha   90.00
_cell.angle_beta   90.00
_cell.angle_gamma   90.00
#
_symmetry.space_group_name_H-M   'P 1'
#
loop_
_entity.id
_entity.type
_entity.pdbx_description
1 polymer ?
#
loop_
_entity_poly.entity_id
_entity_poly.type
_entity_poly.pdbx_seq_one_letter_code
_entity_poly.pdbx_strand_id
1 'polypeptide(L)'
;MRHQHPFRIRPAGSPRRRARAAVLAVVTALTLTTSAVGTSQAAQPDGTATRQTAATTSPTGAIGGTTRTGAAPETSAVSLTGTHCTPTAAGSRERRAGATEACVSASPAQAAPRSRSAIAPLADASCAITAPGTYSYERFSYCVSGINVLYVLRDSKGAELGRGTLQVATSATLPKAATTWQEQVTVRMTAASGEVTALNAKLRASCSTGCTATKTAPWYGGDLVLDQSLSGSVAYSSSPAQGAAAEFTTSYKLYVTSPGATAVDPNASWDNPRTVRCDDAVGGTSPAGCAVPSVMPVVPLKTTASDPGGAVAAYAWAQKNLDGAWGTKGKPLTRATSGASGRTAATCAGFTPETDLLDNDTCGDFPFGESKEGGSAGSDCVKVIPNLGNGEWDTYILNDARNPNRSAPCVQAHVTSDDKQFAASQLADGFADQRVIDADQFELTISTPDTGPQADCLNKPAPTGALPSGDGWFKNDTTPVPLVNQSAPGDGSGDRPALAQACVGKKRGKGTGTSDPVTGMKDAEKFKADNNLTYQQARCHLIPRVLGGKGTTKETRFNLVPCWQSGMNTGTPSMRTYETMAEDLVKGNSAIPFGTDDALLYQVTPVYANANSTIPTGVTMTAEIQRANGTSEELFPNVYVTNTYTNTGLYNLGN
;
A
#
# COMPACT_ATOMS: atom_id res chain seq x y z
N MET A 1 15.48 -83.22 -10.35
CA MET A 1 16.27 -83.34 -9.10
C MET A 1 15.48 -82.58 -8.03
N ARG A 2 14.63 -83.26 -7.22
CA ARG A 2 14.90 -83.73 -5.82
C ARG A 2 15.45 -82.58 -4.94
N HIS A 3 14.89 -82.14 -3.80
CA HIS A 3 13.90 -82.66 -2.84
C HIS A 3 13.37 -81.47 -1.99
N GLN A 4 12.05 -81.37 -1.73
CA GLN A 4 11.32 -81.64 -0.46
C GLN A 4 10.99 -80.42 0.44
N HIS A 5 9.68 -80.13 0.51
CA HIS A 5 8.89 -79.59 1.64
C HIS A 5 8.99 -80.48 2.91
N PRO A 6 8.34 -80.25 4.11
CA PRO A 6 7.13 -79.45 4.39
C PRO A 6 6.92 -78.84 5.83
N PHE A 7 5.74 -78.21 6.00
CA PHE A 7 4.85 -78.21 7.21
C PHE A 7 5.12 -77.23 8.38
N ARG A 8 4.14 -76.58 9.07
CA ARG A 8 2.65 -76.43 8.97
C ARG A 8 2.14 -75.50 10.11
N ILE A 9 0.92 -74.95 9.94
CA ILE A 9 -0.12 -74.54 10.93
C ILE A 9 -0.07 -73.14 11.63
N ARG A 10 -1.16 -72.38 11.36
CA ARG A 10 -1.81 -71.17 11.96
C ARG A 10 -2.21 -71.34 13.46
N PRO A 11 -2.76 -70.37 14.25
CA PRO A 11 -3.71 -69.32 13.83
C PRO A 11 -3.81 -68.00 14.64
N ALA A 12 -4.76 -67.18 14.18
CA ALA A 12 -5.69 -66.33 14.94
C ALA A 12 -5.24 -64.92 15.39
N GLY A 13 -6.02 -63.92 14.95
CA GLY A 13 -6.03 -62.57 15.54
C GLY A 13 -6.59 -61.51 14.60
N SER A 14 -7.90 -61.31 14.62
CA SER A 14 -8.60 -60.08 14.23
C SER A 14 -9.62 -59.80 15.34
N PRO A 15 -10.34 -58.67 15.39
CA PRO A 15 -10.03 -57.28 15.03
C PRO A 15 -10.42 -56.35 16.22
N ARG A 16 -10.35 -55.01 16.09
CA ARG A 16 -11.35 -54.15 16.75
C ARG A 16 -11.48 -52.77 16.11
N ARG A 17 -12.65 -52.59 15.49
CA ARG A 17 -13.32 -51.33 15.20
C ARG A 17 -13.58 -50.56 16.50
N ARG A 18 -13.67 -49.23 16.42
CA ARG A 18 -14.82 -48.46 16.94
C ARG A 18 -14.86 -47.06 16.31
N ALA A 19 -15.86 -46.89 15.45
CA ALA A 19 -16.49 -45.61 15.16
C ALA A 19 -17.43 -45.22 16.33
N ARG A 20 -17.64 -43.90 16.49
CA ARG A 20 -18.86 -43.16 16.90
C ARG A 20 -18.40 -41.81 17.48
N ALA A 21 -18.64 -40.66 16.85
CA ALA A 21 -19.90 -39.98 16.52
C ALA A 21 -20.54 -39.24 17.71
N ALA A 22 -21.02 -38.03 17.39
CA ALA A 22 -22.04 -37.20 18.05
C ALA A 22 -21.60 -36.39 19.29
N VAL A 23 -21.47 -35.06 19.18
CA VAL A 23 -22.54 -34.02 19.34
C VAL A 23 -22.79 -33.70 20.81
N LEU A 24 -22.49 -32.46 21.23
CA LEU A 24 -23.47 -31.59 21.91
C LEU A 24 -22.98 -30.14 21.99
N ALA A 25 -23.85 -29.24 21.56
CA ALA A 25 -23.80 -27.81 21.82
C ALA A 25 -24.20 -27.50 23.27
N VAL A 26 -23.58 -26.50 23.89
CA VAL A 26 -24.20 -25.74 24.99
C VAL A 26 -23.92 -24.26 24.79
N VAL A 27 -25.03 -23.53 24.75
CA VAL A 27 -25.21 -22.09 24.76
C VAL A 27 -24.72 -21.50 26.08
N THR A 28 -24.04 -20.36 26.04
CA THR A 28 -24.01 -19.45 27.20
C THR A 28 -24.23 -18.02 26.72
N ALA A 29 -25.43 -17.53 26.97
CA ALA A 29 -25.78 -16.12 26.91
C ALA A 29 -25.32 -15.46 28.22
N LEU A 30 -24.68 -14.29 28.12
CA LEU A 30 -24.63 -13.31 29.20
C LEU A 30 -24.96 -11.93 28.62
N THR A 31 -26.10 -11.39 29.06
CA THR A 31 -26.49 -9.99 28.99
C THR A 31 -26.43 -9.40 30.40
N LEU A 32 -26.04 -8.12 30.50
CA LEU A 32 -26.41 -7.07 31.50
C LEU A 32 -25.28 -6.01 31.48
N THR A 33 -25.42 -4.90 30.75
CA THR A 33 -25.99 -3.58 31.14
C THR A 33 -25.26 -2.85 32.27
N THR A 34 -24.78 -1.64 31.98
CA THR A 34 -24.69 -0.40 32.78
C THR A 34 -23.81 0.57 31.98
N SER A 35 -23.98 1.88 31.88
CA SER A 35 -25.07 2.83 32.17
C SER A 35 -24.65 4.13 31.49
N ALA A 36 -25.52 4.72 30.69
CA ALA A 36 -25.33 6.06 30.13
C ALA A 36 -25.58 7.11 31.23
N VAL A 37 -24.68 8.08 31.37
CA VAL A 37 -24.91 9.31 32.13
C VAL A 37 -24.92 10.46 31.14
N GLY A 38 -26.12 10.93 30.80
CA GLY A 38 -26.33 12.25 30.23
C GLY A 38 -26.33 13.28 31.36
N THR A 39 -25.68 14.42 31.12
CA THR A 39 -25.95 15.64 31.88
C THR A 39 -26.39 16.71 30.88
N SER A 40 -27.61 17.21 31.08
CA SER A 40 -28.14 18.38 30.41
C SER A 40 -28.03 19.59 31.32
N GLN A 41 -27.62 20.70 30.71
CA GLN A 41 -28.01 22.10 30.95
C GLN A 41 -28.05 22.65 32.39
N ALA A 42 -27.25 23.71 32.60
CA ALA A 42 -27.62 24.82 33.46
C ALA A 42 -27.45 26.15 32.68
N ALA A 43 -28.40 27.05 32.93
CA ALA A 43 -28.70 28.27 32.19
C ALA A 43 -27.76 29.46 32.49
N GLN A 44 -27.91 30.49 31.64
CA GLN A 44 -27.30 31.83 31.63
C GLN A 44 -27.28 32.58 32.99
N PRO A 45 -26.51 33.70 33.05
CA PRO A 45 -27.20 34.99 32.90
C PRO A 45 -26.52 36.00 31.97
N ASP A 46 -27.34 36.97 31.54
CA ASP A 46 -27.09 38.11 30.66
C ASP A 46 -26.25 39.25 31.27
N GLY A 47 -25.73 40.10 30.38
CA GLY A 47 -25.24 41.47 30.64
C GLY A 47 -23.75 41.62 30.27
N THR A 48 -23.27 42.60 29.51
CA THR A 48 -23.82 43.89 29.08
C THR A 48 -22.94 44.39 27.92
N ALA A 49 -23.53 45.14 26.99
CA ALA A 49 -22.83 45.74 25.87
C ALA A 49 -21.78 46.77 26.30
N THR A 50 -20.58 46.71 25.71
CA THR A 50 -19.76 47.90 25.47
C THR A 50 -19.09 47.83 24.11
N ARG A 51 -19.41 48.85 23.32
CA ARG A 51 -18.93 49.18 21.98
C ARG A 51 -17.54 49.82 22.10
N GLN A 52 -16.52 49.27 21.47
CA GLN A 52 -15.35 50.05 21.04
C GLN A 52 -14.69 49.43 19.80
N THR A 53 -14.68 50.26 18.77
CA THR A 53 -14.08 50.15 17.44
C THR A 53 -12.57 49.96 17.46
N ALA A 54 -12.02 49.06 16.63
CA ALA A 54 -10.87 49.35 15.74
C ALA A 54 -10.43 48.13 14.89
N ALA A 55 -10.25 48.39 13.60
CA ALA A 55 -9.33 47.77 12.64
C ALA A 55 -9.43 46.24 12.38
N THR A 56 -10.23 45.90 11.37
CA THR A 56 -10.16 44.62 10.64
C THR A 56 -8.98 44.66 9.66
N THR A 57 -7.86 44.04 10.02
CA THR A 57 -6.89 43.52 9.08
C THR A 57 -7.00 41.99 9.08
N SER A 58 -7.45 41.45 7.95
CA SER A 58 -7.52 40.01 7.70
C SER A 58 -6.16 39.34 7.85
N PRO A 59 -6.12 38.14 8.45
CA PRO A 59 -5.31 37.06 7.90
C PRO A 59 -6.23 35.94 7.46
N THR A 60 -6.13 35.61 6.18
CA THR A 60 -6.58 34.37 5.54
C THR A 60 -6.16 33.14 6.34
N GLY A 61 -7.08 32.62 7.15
CA GLY A 61 -7.04 31.28 7.74
C GLY A 61 -8.11 30.41 7.10
N ALA A 62 -7.83 29.86 5.93
CA ALA A 62 -8.64 28.80 5.38
C ALA A 62 -8.39 27.54 6.21
N ILE A 63 -9.41 27.14 6.97
CA ILE A 63 -9.52 25.80 7.55
C ILE A 63 -9.50 24.83 6.37
N GLY A 64 -8.35 24.20 6.16
CA GLY A 64 -8.13 23.21 5.12
C GLY A 64 -8.94 21.95 5.40
N GLY A 65 -10.21 21.97 4.98
CA GLY A 65 -10.96 20.74 4.75
C GLY A 65 -10.25 19.98 3.63
N THR A 66 -9.68 18.83 3.97
CA THR A 66 -9.03 17.91 3.04
C THR A 66 -10.04 17.44 2.00
N THR A 67 -10.16 18.16 0.88
CA THR A 67 -10.80 17.65 -0.32
C THR A 67 -9.98 16.49 -0.81
N ARG A 68 -10.49 15.28 -0.56
CA ARG A 68 -10.02 14.03 -1.17
C ARG A 68 -10.07 14.23 -2.69
N THR A 69 -8.93 14.51 -3.32
CA THR A 69 -8.77 14.51 -4.77
C THR A 69 -8.90 13.08 -5.27
N GLY A 70 -10.15 12.58 -5.36
CA GLY A 70 -10.46 11.37 -6.09
C GLY A 70 -10.21 11.61 -7.58
N ALA A 71 -9.64 10.62 -8.26
CA ALA A 71 -9.54 10.65 -9.71
C ALA A 71 -10.94 10.86 -10.33
N ALA A 72 -11.03 11.65 -11.40
CA ALA A 72 -12.29 11.79 -12.12
C ALA A 72 -12.78 10.40 -12.57
N PRO A 73 -14.08 10.11 -12.43
CA PRO A 73 -14.61 8.81 -12.82
C PRO A 73 -14.44 8.61 -14.33
N GLU A 74 -14.28 7.37 -14.75
CA GLU A 74 -14.18 7.07 -16.17
C GLU A 74 -15.54 7.25 -16.85
N THR A 75 -15.55 7.72 -18.10
CA THR A 75 -16.80 8.08 -18.78
C THR A 75 -16.96 7.44 -20.16
N SER A 76 -18.21 7.20 -20.57
CA SER A 76 -18.54 6.79 -21.95
C SER A 76 -19.87 7.38 -22.41
N ALA A 77 -19.92 7.89 -23.63
CA ALA A 77 -21.16 8.44 -24.19
C ALA A 77 -22.17 7.32 -24.49
N VAL A 78 -23.46 7.59 -24.28
CA VAL A 78 -24.52 6.65 -24.61
C VAL A 78 -24.82 6.64 -26.12
N SER A 79 -24.99 5.45 -26.68
CA SER A 79 -25.50 5.26 -28.04
C SER A 79 -27.02 5.17 -28.00
N LEU A 80 -27.71 6.11 -28.65
CA LEU A 80 -29.17 6.21 -28.65
C LEU A 80 -29.75 5.88 -30.03
N THR A 81 -30.92 5.25 -30.06
CA THR A 81 -31.67 5.04 -31.30
C THR A 81 -32.24 6.35 -31.86
N GLY A 82 -32.38 6.40 -33.19
CA GLY A 82 -33.03 7.50 -33.90
C GLY A 82 -34.53 7.61 -33.66
N THR A 83 -35.18 8.55 -34.35
CA THR A 83 -36.61 8.84 -34.22
C THR A 83 -37.49 7.68 -34.72
N HIS A 84 -38.49 7.29 -33.94
CA HIS A 84 -39.50 6.29 -34.28
C HIS A 84 -40.90 6.90 -34.21
N CYS A 85 -41.69 6.81 -35.30
CA CYS A 85 -43.05 7.33 -35.36
C CYS A 85 -44.06 6.21 -35.53
N THR A 86 -45.16 6.25 -34.77
CA THR A 86 -46.27 5.30 -34.86
C THR A 86 -47.60 6.02 -35.06
N PRO A 87 -48.57 5.44 -35.80
CA PRO A 87 -49.92 5.99 -35.86
C PRO A 87 -50.55 6.06 -34.47
N THR A 88 -51.23 7.18 -34.17
CA THR A 88 -52.00 7.32 -32.93
C THR A 88 -53.17 6.34 -32.89
N ALA A 89 -53.44 5.74 -31.74
CA ALA A 89 -54.50 4.74 -31.58
C ALA A 89 -55.89 5.30 -31.96
N ALA A 90 -56.68 4.52 -32.70
CA ALA A 90 -58.03 4.89 -33.08
C ALA A 90 -58.91 5.13 -31.83
N GLY A 91 -59.60 6.27 -31.79
CA GLY A 91 -60.48 6.63 -30.67
C GLY A 91 -59.79 7.25 -29.45
N SER A 92 -58.46 7.38 -29.44
CA SER A 92 -57.70 8.04 -28.36
C SER A 92 -58.02 9.55 -28.27
N ARG A 93 -57.71 10.17 -27.13
CA ARG A 93 -57.87 11.63 -26.95
C ARG A 93 -57.07 12.38 -28.01
N GLU A 94 -55.85 11.95 -28.29
CA GLU A 94 -54.94 12.57 -29.24
C GLU A 94 -55.49 12.47 -30.66
N ARG A 95 -56.04 11.29 -31.04
CA ARG A 95 -56.69 11.11 -32.34
C ARG A 95 -57.93 12.00 -32.51
N ARG A 96 -58.68 12.25 -31.43
CA ARG A 96 -59.81 13.20 -31.42
C ARG A 96 -59.35 14.67 -31.50
N ALA A 97 -58.16 14.96 -30.97
CA ALA A 97 -57.50 16.26 -31.08
C ALA A 97 -56.81 16.49 -32.45
N GLY A 98 -56.95 15.55 -33.40
CA GLY A 98 -56.44 15.68 -34.76
C GLY A 98 -55.06 15.07 -34.99
N ALA A 99 -54.44 14.45 -33.97
CA ALA A 99 -53.15 13.78 -34.14
C ALA A 99 -53.30 12.53 -35.00
N THR A 100 -52.39 12.36 -35.97
CA THR A 100 -52.33 11.15 -36.80
C THR A 100 -51.15 10.25 -36.48
N GLU A 101 -50.07 10.82 -35.94
CA GLU A 101 -48.85 10.10 -35.58
C GLU A 101 -48.25 10.63 -34.27
N ALA A 102 -47.51 9.75 -33.58
CA ALA A 102 -46.72 10.03 -32.40
C ALA A 102 -45.27 9.62 -32.66
N CYS A 103 -44.34 10.56 -32.55
CA CYS A 103 -42.92 10.35 -32.77
C CYS A 103 -42.14 10.41 -31.45
N VAL A 104 -41.24 9.46 -31.24
CA VAL A 104 -40.33 9.43 -30.09
C VAL A 104 -38.89 9.43 -30.57
N SER A 105 -38.04 10.21 -29.91
CA SER A 105 -36.60 10.27 -30.20
C SER A 105 -35.80 10.34 -28.90
N ALA A 106 -34.62 9.75 -28.87
CA ALA A 106 -33.70 9.81 -27.74
C ALA A 106 -32.48 10.65 -28.08
N SER A 107 -32.07 11.54 -27.17
CA SER A 107 -30.89 12.40 -27.31
C SER A 107 -30.25 12.68 -25.95
N PRO A 108 -28.95 12.98 -25.84
CA PRO A 108 -28.39 13.56 -24.63
C PRO A 108 -29.06 14.89 -24.31
N ALA A 109 -29.27 15.21 -23.04
CA ALA A 109 -29.79 16.51 -22.65
C ALA A 109 -28.80 17.60 -23.07
N GLN A 110 -29.32 18.70 -23.62
CA GLN A 110 -28.48 19.86 -23.91
C GLN A 110 -27.91 20.40 -22.59
N ALA A 111 -26.60 20.63 -22.55
CA ALA A 111 -25.97 21.29 -21.42
C ALA A 111 -26.64 22.66 -21.23
N ALA A 112 -27.31 22.86 -20.10
CA ALA A 112 -27.94 24.14 -19.81
C ALA A 112 -26.86 25.24 -19.82
N PRO A 113 -27.11 26.40 -20.46
CA PRO A 113 -26.25 27.57 -20.22
C PRO A 113 -26.24 27.85 -18.72
N ARG A 114 -25.06 28.08 -18.13
CA ARG A 114 -24.85 28.26 -16.68
C ARG A 114 -25.80 29.34 -16.11
N SER A 115 -26.97 28.94 -15.64
CA SER A 115 -27.83 29.69 -14.72
C SER A 115 -27.63 29.11 -13.32
N ARG A 116 -27.32 29.99 -12.34
CA ARG A 116 -26.97 29.68 -10.94
C ARG A 116 -28.14 29.15 -10.09
N SER A 117 -29.01 28.31 -10.64
CA SER A 117 -30.01 27.58 -9.86
C SER A 117 -29.62 26.11 -9.87
N ALA A 118 -28.98 25.67 -8.78
CA ALA A 118 -28.64 24.27 -8.56
C ALA A 118 -29.93 23.46 -8.49
N ILE A 119 -30.18 22.63 -9.49
CA ILE A 119 -31.12 21.51 -9.37
C ILE A 119 -30.36 20.44 -8.59
N ALA A 120 -30.92 20.04 -7.44
CA ALA A 120 -30.35 18.97 -6.63
C ALA A 120 -30.21 17.69 -7.48
N PRO A 121 -29.04 17.03 -7.48
CA PRO A 121 -28.87 15.78 -8.20
C PRO A 121 -29.79 14.71 -7.61
N LEU A 122 -30.56 14.06 -8.47
CA LEU A 122 -31.26 12.82 -8.15
C LEU A 122 -30.26 11.65 -8.29
N ALA A 123 -29.48 11.36 -7.25
CA ALA A 123 -28.89 10.04 -6.97
C ALA A 123 -28.04 10.04 -5.69
N ASP A 124 -28.12 8.94 -4.94
CA ASP A 124 -27.22 8.58 -3.84
C ASP A 124 -25.72 8.64 -4.23
N ALA A 125 -24.89 8.84 -3.20
CA ALA A 125 -23.54 9.37 -3.24
C ALA A 125 -22.40 8.48 -3.81
N SER A 126 -22.54 7.81 -4.96
CA SER A 126 -21.39 7.08 -5.55
C SER A 126 -21.02 7.42 -6.99
N CYS A 127 -21.75 8.27 -7.71
CA CYS A 127 -21.34 8.63 -9.07
C CYS A 127 -21.53 10.13 -9.34
N ALA A 128 -20.41 10.85 -9.51
CA ALA A 128 -20.43 12.24 -9.89
C ALA A 128 -20.84 12.38 -11.36
N ILE A 129 -22.10 12.79 -11.60
CA ILE A 129 -22.60 13.02 -12.95
C ILE A 129 -22.07 14.37 -13.45
N THR A 130 -21.09 14.34 -14.33
CA THR A 130 -20.39 15.55 -14.84
C THR A 130 -20.89 16.00 -16.21
N ALA A 131 -21.48 15.11 -17.01
CA ALA A 131 -21.99 15.40 -18.35
C ALA A 131 -23.31 14.66 -18.65
N PRO A 132 -24.38 15.34 -19.11
CA PRO A 132 -25.61 14.68 -19.52
C PRO A 132 -25.40 13.66 -20.66
N GLY A 133 -26.14 12.55 -20.61
CA GLY A 133 -26.05 11.45 -21.59
C GLY A 133 -24.72 10.71 -21.58
N THR A 134 -23.91 10.87 -20.53
CA THR A 134 -22.62 10.20 -20.39
C THR A 134 -22.67 9.29 -19.17
N TYR A 135 -22.34 8.02 -19.37
CA TYR A 135 -22.14 7.10 -18.26
C TYR A 135 -20.87 7.49 -17.49
N SER A 136 -20.96 7.45 -16.17
CA SER A 136 -19.84 7.51 -15.23
C SER A 136 -19.63 6.12 -14.64
N TYR A 137 -18.36 5.69 -14.55
CA TYR A 137 -17.98 4.37 -14.07
C TYR A 137 -16.96 4.46 -12.96
N GLU A 138 -17.19 3.65 -11.93
CA GLU A 138 -16.16 3.16 -11.03
C GLU A 138 -16.08 1.65 -11.19
N ARG A 139 -15.11 1.00 -10.54
CA ARG A 139 -14.94 -0.45 -10.68
C ARG A 139 -16.15 -1.25 -10.22
N PHE A 140 -16.89 -0.75 -9.24
CA PHE A 140 -18.06 -1.40 -8.65
C PHE A 140 -19.34 -0.58 -8.78
N SER A 141 -19.38 0.41 -9.66
CA SER A 141 -20.58 1.22 -9.86
C SER A 141 -20.63 1.79 -11.27
N TYR A 142 -21.83 2.04 -11.76
CA TYR A 142 -22.05 2.82 -12.97
C TYR A 142 -23.33 3.64 -12.83
N CYS A 143 -23.36 4.79 -13.49
CA CYS A 143 -24.58 5.57 -13.61
C CYS A 143 -24.63 6.37 -14.91
N VAL A 144 -25.81 6.79 -15.32
CA VAL A 144 -26.04 7.80 -16.35
C VAL A 144 -27.19 8.70 -15.92
N SER A 145 -27.15 9.98 -16.28
CA SER A 145 -28.36 10.81 -16.26
C SER A 145 -28.40 11.73 -17.47
N GLY A 146 -29.54 12.39 -17.68
CA GLY A 146 -29.69 13.33 -18.78
C GLY A 146 -29.83 12.64 -20.13
N ILE A 147 -30.39 11.43 -20.18
CA ILE A 147 -30.91 10.87 -21.43
C ILE A 147 -32.30 11.47 -21.64
N ASN A 148 -32.45 12.35 -22.63
CA ASN A 148 -33.73 12.94 -22.96
C ASN A 148 -34.47 12.08 -23.99
N VAL A 149 -35.73 11.79 -23.71
CA VAL A 149 -36.66 11.13 -24.63
C VAL A 149 -37.77 12.11 -24.96
N LEU A 150 -37.78 12.58 -26.20
CA LEU A 150 -38.75 13.55 -26.71
C LEU A 150 -39.90 12.82 -27.39
N TYR A 151 -41.13 13.07 -26.92
CA TYR A 151 -42.38 12.62 -27.50
C TYR A 151 -43.07 13.78 -28.21
N VAL A 152 -43.48 13.61 -29.46
CA VAL A 152 -44.14 14.64 -30.28
C VAL A 152 -45.41 14.08 -30.94
N LEU A 153 -46.53 14.78 -30.80
CA LEU A 153 -47.76 14.51 -31.55
C LEU A 153 -47.81 15.37 -32.81
N ARG A 154 -48.15 14.76 -33.95
CA ARG A 154 -48.32 15.48 -35.22
C ARG A 154 -49.65 15.18 -35.88
N ASP A 155 -50.19 16.17 -36.58
CA ASP A 155 -51.40 16.04 -37.42
C ASP A 155 -51.09 15.41 -38.79
N SER A 156 -52.11 15.27 -39.63
CA SER A 156 -52.00 14.67 -40.98
C SER A 156 -51.14 15.48 -41.96
N LYS A 157 -50.79 16.72 -41.61
CA LYS A 157 -49.92 17.61 -42.39
C LYS A 157 -48.50 17.69 -41.79
N GLY A 158 -48.23 16.91 -40.74
CA GLY A 158 -46.96 16.89 -40.02
C GLY A 158 -46.76 18.05 -39.04
N ALA A 159 -47.78 18.86 -38.79
CA ALA A 159 -47.73 19.97 -37.85
C ALA A 159 -47.75 19.45 -36.39
N GLU A 160 -46.90 20.03 -35.54
CA GLU A 160 -46.80 19.63 -34.14
C GLU A 160 -48.02 20.13 -33.34
N LEU A 161 -48.74 19.20 -32.71
CA LEU A 161 -49.89 19.47 -31.84
C LEU A 161 -49.51 19.54 -30.36
N GLY A 162 -48.40 18.93 -29.98
CA GLY A 162 -47.87 18.96 -28.63
C GLY A 162 -46.61 18.13 -28.47
N ARG A 163 -45.89 18.38 -27.38
CA ARG A 163 -44.66 17.64 -27.04
C ARG A 163 -44.51 17.41 -25.55
N GLY A 164 -43.83 16.32 -25.21
CA GLY A 164 -43.39 16.02 -23.86
C GLY A 164 -41.93 15.57 -23.87
N THR A 165 -41.14 16.01 -22.90
CA THR A 165 -39.75 15.56 -22.72
C THR A 165 -39.63 14.79 -21.42
N LEU A 166 -39.13 13.56 -21.53
CA LEU A 166 -38.76 12.73 -20.39
C LEU A 166 -37.24 12.75 -20.23
N GLN A 167 -36.75 12.82 -19.01
CA GLN A 167 -35.34 12.65 -18.68
C GLN A 167 -35.17 11.34 -17.91
N VAL A 168 -34.25 10.49 -18.37
CA VAL A 168 -33.92 9.20 -17.75
C VAL A 168 -32.58 9.30 -17.01
N ALA A 169 -32.53 8.68 -15.84
CA ALA A 169 -31.33 8.41 -15.08
C ALA A 169 -31.31 6.96 -14.60
N THR A 170 -30.13 6.32 -14.64
CA THR A 170 -29.94 4.98 -14.07
C THR A 170 -28.66 4.89 -13.26
N SER A 171 -28.65 4.05 -12.23
CA SER A 171 -27.46 3.79 -11.41
C SER A 171 -27.47 2.39 -10.80
N ALA A 172 -26.30 1.77 -10.69
CA ALA A 172 -26.14 0.46 -10.07
C ALA A 172 -24.84 0.41 -9.24
N THR A 173 -24.88 -0.38 -8.16
CA THR A 173 -23.69 -0.83 -7.43
C THR A 173 -23.52 -2.32 -7.68
N LEU A 174 -22.33 -2.71 -8.13
CA LEU A 174 -21.97 -4.09 -8.38
C LEU A 174 -21.44 -4.73 -7.09
N PRO A 175 -21.98 -5.88 -6.69
CA PRO A 175 -21.52 -6.60 -5.50
C PRO A 175 -20.15 -7.24 -5.72
N LYS A 176 -19.22 -6.99 -4.78
CA LYS A 176 -17.93 -7.68 -4.74
C LYS A 176 -18.04 -9.18 -4.44
N ALA A 177 -19.10 -9.57 -3.72
CA ALA A 177 -19.30 -10.91 -3.16
C ALA A 177 -20.72 -11.46 -3.37
N ALA A 178 -21.31 -11.18 -4.54
CA ALA A 178 -22.54 -11.81 -5.01
C ALA A 178 -22.64 -11.63 -6.54
N THR A 179 -23.44 -12.44 -7.22
CA THR A 179 -23.62 -12.30 -8.69
C THR A 179 -25.00 -11.79 -9.09
N THR A 180 -25.72 -11.20 -8.13
CA THR A 180 -27.03 -10.57 -8.32
C THR A 180 -26.99 -9.12 -7.88
N TRP A 181 -27.54 -8.21 -8.68
CA TRP A 181 -27.57 -6.79 -8.35
C TRP A 181 -28.85 -6.13 -8.85
N GLN A 182 -29.11 -4.94 -8.32
CA GLN A 182 -30.21 -4.09 -8.74
C GLN A 182 -29.67 -2.82 -9.37
N GLU A 183 -30.36 -2.35 -10.38
CA GLU A 183 -30.13 -1.05 -10.98
C GLU A 183 -31.37 -0.19 -10.73
N GLN A 184 -31.15 0.98 -10.13
CA GLN A 184 -32.19 1.98 -9.97
C GLN A 184 -32.36 2.72 -11.28
N VAL A 185 -33.61 2.92 -11.67
CA VAL A 185 -33.98 3.69 -12.84
C VAL A 185 -34.95 4.77 -12.38
N THR A 186 -34.81 5.97 -12.91
CA THR A 186 -35.76 7.07 -12.71
C THR A 186 -36.05 7.72 -14.05
N VAL A 187 -37.34 8.03 -14.29
CA VAL A 187 -37.78 8.84 -15.43
C VAL A 187 -38.59 10.01 -14.91
N ARG A 188 -38.30 11.22 -15.37
CA ARG A 188 -38.99 12.46 -14.99
C ARG A 188 -39.51 13.19 -16.22
N MET A 189 -40.73 13.71 -16.20
CA MET A 189 -41.19 14.62 -17.24
C MET A 189 -40.68 16.04 -16.95
N THR A 190 -39.84 16.59 -17.82
CA THR A 190 -39.16 17.88 -17.63
C THR A 190 -39.74 19.00 -18.48
N ALA A 191 -40.52 18.67 -19.52
CA ALA A 191 -41.24 19.65 -20.33
C ALA A 191 -42.52 19.03 -20.90
N ALA A 192 -43.56 19.85 -21.04
CA ALA A 192 -44.86 19.49 -21.62
C ALA A 192 -45.45 20.72 -22.34
N SER A 193 -46.06 20.55 -23.51
CA SER A 193 -46.77 21.63 -24.21
C SER A 193 -47.83 21.12 -25.19
N GLY A 194 -48.78 22.00 -25.51
CA GLY A 194 -49.87 21.70 -26.45
C GLY A 194 -50.77 20.57 -25.94
N GLU A 195 -51.11 19.65 -26.84
CA GLU A 195 -51.97 18.50 -26.52
C GLU A 195 -51.30 17.41 -25.67
N VAL A 196 -49.98 17.49 -25.43
CA VAL A 196 -49.25 16.55 -24.56
C VAL A 196 -49.21 17.09 -23.13
N THR A 197 -50.21 16.72 -22.33
CA THR A 197 -50.31 17.13 -20.92
C THR A 197 -49.84 16.06 -19.93
N ALA A 198 -49.75 14.81 -20.36
CA ALA A 198 -49.29 13.67 -19.58
C ALA A 198 -48.75 12.58 -20.52
N LEU A 199 -47.86 11.73 -20.01
CA LEU A 199 -47.29 10.59 -20.72
C LEU A 199 -47.32 9.34 -19.85
N ASN A 200 -47.47 8.17 -20.45
CA ASN A 200 -47.17 6.88 -19.83
C ASN A 200 -45.76 6.44 -20.22
N ALA A 201 -45.04 5.87 -19.28
CA ALA A 201 -43.74 5.27 -19.52
C ALA A 201 -43.69 3.82 -19.03
N LYS A 202 -43.03 2.97 -19.81
CA LYS A 202 -42.65 1.62 -19.40
C LYS A 202 -41.22 1.37 -19.84
N LEU A 203 -40.41 0.81 -18.94
CA LEU A 203 -39.04 0.40 -19.26
C LEU A 203 -38.97 -1.13 -19.28
N ARG A 204 -38.25 -1.69 -20.25
CA ARG A 204 -37.77 -3.07 -20.22
C ARG A 204 -36.25 -3.09 -20.27
N ALA A 205 -35.65 -3.69 -19.25
CA ALA A 205 -34.24 -4.02 -19.19
C ALA A 205 -33.99 -5.45 -19.70
N SER A 206 -32.85 -5.64 -20.34
CA SER A 206 -32.27 -6.93 -20.72
C SER A 206 -30.75 -6.89 -20.55
N CYS A 207 -30.09 -8.01 -20.79
CA CYS A 207 -28.63 -8.07 -20.87
C CYS A 207 -28.21 -9.14 -21.90
N SER A 208 -26.97 -9.06 -22.36
CA SER A 208 -26.40 -10.03 -23.30
C SER A 208 -26.09 -11.39 -22.63
N THR A 209 -25.66 -12.36 -23.43
CA THR A 209 -25.25 -13.71 -22.98
C THR A 209 -24.33 -13.66 -21.77
N GLY A 210 -24.59 -14.52 -20.77
CA GLY A 210 -23.87 -14.54 -19.50
C GLY A 210 -24.58 -13.81 -18.35
N CYS A 211 -25.69 -13.13 -18.64
CA CYS A 211 -26.55 -12.48 -17.68
C CYS A 211 -28.04 -12.78 -17.93
N THR A 212 -28.83 -12.75 -16.86
CA THR A 212 -30.30 -12.83 -16.87
C THR A 212 -30.87 -11.60 -16.18
N ALA A 213 -31.75 -10.86 -16.86
CA ALA A 213 -32.56 -9.82 -16.22
C ALA A 213 -33.74 -10.47 -15.48
N THR A 214 -33.61 -10.63 -14.16
CA THR A 214 -34.57 -11.33 -13.29
C THR A 214 -35.79 -10.47 -12.94
N LYS A 215 -35.62 -9.14 -12.93
CA LYS A 215 -36.72 -8.17 -12.90
C LYS A 215 -36.52 -7.20 -14.05
N THR A 216 -37.31 -7.36 -15.10
CA THR A 216 -37.11 -6.64 -16.37
C THR A 216 -37.79 -5.27 -16.42
N ALA A 217 -38.77 -4.99 -15.57
CA ALA A 217 -39.49 -3.73 -15.58
C ALA A 217 -39.53 -3.13 -14.16
N PRO A 218 -39.08 -1.87 -13.99
CA PRO A 218 -39.13 -1.20 -12.70
C PRO A 218 -40.51 -0.58 -12.42
N TRP A 219 -41.26 -0.26 -13.48
CA TRP A 219 -42.66 0.19 -13.46
C TRP A 219 -43.37 -0.22 -14.76
N TYR A 220 -44.70 -0.27 -14.70
CA TYR A 220 -45.58 -0.58 -15.83
C TYR A 220 -46.64 0.53 -15.94
N GLY A 221 -46.40 1.52 -16.81
CA GLY A 221 -47.26 2.70 -16.90
C GLY A 221 -47.10 3.66 -15.71
N GLY A 222 -47.97 4.66 -15.68
CA GLY A 222 -47.97 5.77 -14.74
C GLY A 222 -48.14 7.08 -15.48
N ASP A 223 -49.16 7.86 -15.12
CA ASP A 223 -49.39 9.19 -15.69
C ASP A 223 -48.29 10.12 -15.18
N LEU A 224 -47.27 10.34 -15.99
CA LEU A 224 -46.25 11.36 -15.80
C LEU A 224 -46.81 12.69 -16.29
N VAL A 225 -47.14 13.59 -15.38
CA VAL A 225 -47.34 15.02 -15.69
C VAL A 225 -46.03 15.79 -15.50
N LEU A 226 -46.01 17.06 -15.93
CA LEU A 226 -44.84 17.93 -15.76
C LEU A 226 -44.32 17.89 -14.31
N ASP A 227 -43.01 17.75 -14.17
CA ASP A 227 -42.26 17.62 -12.91
C ASP A 227 -42.47 16.35 -12.08
N GLN A 228 -43.31 15.42 -12.55
CA GLN A 228 -43.47 14.12 -11.91
C GLN A 228 -42.38 13.13 -12.33
N SER A 229 -42.04 12.20 -11.43
CA SER A 229 -41.09 11.12 -11.65
C SER A 229 -41.70 9.75 -11.38
N LEU A 230 -41.24 8.74 -12.12
CA LEU A 230 -41.36 7.32 -11.78
C LEU A 230 -39.98 6.78 -11.43
N SER A 231 -39.88 6.07 -10.32
CA SER A 231 -38.63 5.47 -9.83
C SER A 231 -38.87 4.04 -9.38
N GLY A 232 -37.85 3.20 -9.54
CA GLY A 232 -37.91 1.79 -9.21
C GLY A 232 -36.69 1.04 -9.74
N SER A 233 -36.58 -0.24 -9.38
CA SER A 233 -35.41 -1.05 -9.73
C SER A 233 -35.69 -2.11 -10.78
N VAL A 234 -34.69 -2.39 -11.62
CA VAL A 234 -34.55 -3.65 -12.37
C VAL A 234 -33.50 -4.52 -11.66
N ALA A 235 -33.51 -5.82 -11.92
CA ALA A 235 -32.60 -6.77 -11.28
C ALA A 235 -31.98 -7.71 -12.30
N TYR A 236 -30.72 -8.07 -12.04
CA TYR A 236 -29.92 -8.93 -12.89
C TYR A 236 -29.25 -10.02 -12.07
N SER A 237 -28.91 -11.12 -12.73
CA SER A 237 -28.11 -12.20 -12.16
C SER A 237 -27.15 -12.78 -13.20
N SER A 238 -25.97 -13.19 -12.77
CA SER A 238 -25.02 -13.99 -13.55
C SER A 238 -24.61 -15.23 -12.75
N SER A 239 -24.23 -16.30 -13.43
CA SER A 239 -23.79 -17.55 -12.81
C SER A 239 -22.53 -18.07 -13.51
N PRO A 240 -21.38 -17.39 -13.39
CA PRO A 240 -20.13 -17.87 -13.95
C PRO A 240 -19.77 -19.23 -13.34
N ALA A 241 -19.12 -20.10 -14.13
CA ALA A 241 -18.55 -21.33 -13.60
C ALA A 241 -17.38 -21.02 -12.66
N GLN A 242 -17.06 -21.95 -11.76
CA GLN A 242 -15.90 -21.82 -10.87
C GLN A 242 -14.62 -21.60 -11.70
N GLY A 243 -13.82 -20.60 -11.32
CA GLY A 243 -12.59 -20.24 -12.03
C GLY A 243 -12.82 -19.51 -13.37
N ALA A 244 -14.06 -19.15 -13.72
CA ALA A 244 -14.40 -18.49 -14.98
C ALA A 244 -14.98 -17.09 -14.77
N ALA A 245 -15.04 -16.33 -15.87
CA ALA A 245 -15.66 -15.01 -15.94
C ALA A 245 -16.73 -14.99 -17.05
N ALA A 246 -17.80 -14.24 -16.80
CA ALA A 246 -18.84 -13.93 -17.77
C ALA A 246 -18.90 -12.41 -17.95
N GLU A 247 -18.73 -11.94 -19.18
CA GLU A 247 -18.82 -10.53 -19.54
C GLU A 247 -20.05 -10.26 -20.40
N PHE A 248 -20.79 -9.22 -20.06
CA PHE A 248 -22.04 -8.88 -20.72
C PHE A 248 -22.34 -7.38 -20.61
N THR A 249 -23.22 -6.87 -21.46
CA THR A 249 -23.75 -5.51 -21.38
C THR A 249 -25.21 -5.54 -20.92
N THR A 250 -25.66 -4.45 -20.28
CA THR A 250 -27.07 -4.21 -20.00
C THR A 250 -27.68 -3.35 -21.09
N SER A 251 -28.95 -3.61 -21.41
CA SER A 251 -29.68 -2.96 -22.51
C SER A 251 -31.05 -2.52 -22.04
N TYR A 252 -31.55 -1.42 -22.59
CA TYR A 252 -32.78 -0.79 -22.14
C TYR A 252 -33.67 -0.40 -23.32
N LYS A 253 -34.96 -0.65 -23.16
CA LYS A 253 -36.02 -0.26 -24.09
C LYS A 253 -37.08 0.51 -23.34
N LEU A 254 -37.27 1.78 -23.69
CA LEU A 254 -38.32 2.63 -23.15
C LEU A 254 -39.49 2.71 -24.15
N TYR A 255 -40.69 2.61 -23.58
CA TYR A 255 -41.96 2.71 -24.27
C TYR A 255 -42.67 3.94 -23.71
N VAL A 256 -42.84 4.97 -24.55
CA VAL A 256 -43.52 6.22 -24.19
C VAL A 256 -44.81 6.34 -24.99
N THR A 257 -45.93 6.56 -24.31
CA THR A 257 -47.26 6.71 -24.93
C THR A 257 -48.07 7.82 -24.29
N SER A 258 -49.16 8.22 -24.94
CA SER A 258 -50.21 8.98 -24.27
C SER A 258 -50.99 8.12 -23.26
N PRO A 259 -51.64 8.73 -22.25
CA PRO A 259 -52.57 8.05 -21.36
C PRO A 259 -53.62 7.21 -22.09
N GLY A 260 -53.75 5.93 -21.71
CA GLY A 260 -54.72 5.00 -22.31
C GLY A 260 -54.30 4.39 -23.66
N ALA A 261 -53.15 4.74 -24.21
CA ALA A 261 -52.60 4.10 -25.42
C ALA A 261 -51.65 2.94 -25.09
N THR A 262 -51.75 1.85 -25.83
CA THR A 262 -50.87 0.67 -25.69
C THR A 262 -49.69 0.78 -26.66
N ALA A 263 -48.46 0.89 -26.15
CA ALA A 263 -47.27 0.75 -26.98
C ALA A 263 -46.99 -0.73 -27.26
N VAL A 264 -46.94 -1.07 -28.55
CA VAL A 264 -46.55 -2.40 -29.05
C VAL A 264 -45.04 -2.50 -29.32
N ASP A 265 -44.39 -1.39 -29.71
CA ASP A 265 -42.96 -1.34 -30.03
C ASP A 265 -42.17 -0.38 -29.12
N PRO A 266 -40.90 -0.69 -28.78
CA PRO A 266 -40.04 0.23 -28.06
C PRO A 266 -39.71 1.41 -28.96
N ASN A 267 -39.80 2.62 -28.41
CA ASN A 267 -39.65 3.85 -29.20
C ASN A 267 -38.48 4.73 -28.72
N ALA A 268 -37.73 4.26 -27.71
CA ALA A 268 -36.34 4.64 -27.44
C ALA A 268 -35.56 3.44 -26.88
N SER A 269 -34.30 3.24 -27.29
CA SER A 269 -33.42 2.25 -26.69
C SER A 269 -31.96 2.68 -26.63
N TRP A 270 -31.24 2.10 -25.68
CA TRP A 270 -29.82 2.31 -25.47
C TRP A 270 -29.19 1.11 -24.75
N ASP A 271 -27.88 1.02 -24.82
CA ASP A 271 -27.09 0.03 -24.09
C ASP A 271 -26.16 0.74 -23.10
N ASN A 272 -25.73 0.02 -22.06
CA ASN A 272 -24.57 0.40 -21.29
C ASN A 272 -23.31 0.17 -22.16
N PRO A 273 -22.53 1.23 -22.47
CA PRO A 273 -21.38 1.12 -23.36
C PRO A 273 -20.26 0.20 -22.88
N ARG A 274 -20.19 -0.09 -21.57
CA ARG A 274 -19.15 -0.93 -20.98
C ARG A 274 -19.72 -2.23 -20.46
N THR A 275 -18.90 -3.27 -20.55
CA THR A 275 -19.25 -4.59 -20.01
C THR A 275 -19.28 -4.55 -18.48
N VAL A 276 -20.15 -5.37 -17.91
CA VAL A 276 -20.08 -5.87 -16.55
C VAL A 276 -19.49 -7.27 -16.64
N ARG A 277 -18.48 -7.55 -15.82
CA ARG A 277 -17.92 -8.89 -15.61
C ARG A 277 -18.44 -9.42 -14.30
N CYS A 278 -19.05 -10.60 -14.29
CA CYS A 278 -19.20 -11.40 -13.08
C CYS A 278 -18.30 -12.63 -13.18
N ASP A 279 -17.57 -12.95 -12.13
CA ASP A 279 -16.57 -14.02 -12.15
C ASP A 279 -16.54 -14.81 -10.83
N ASP A 280 -15.93 -15.99 -10.88
CA ASP A 280 -15.50 -16.79 -9.73
C ASP A 280 -14.02 -17.17 -9.88
N ALA A 281 -13.22 -16.23 -10.43
CA ALA A 281 -11.87 -16.48 -10.95
C ALA A 281 -10.76 -15.78 -10.14
N VAL A 282 -11.11 -15.05 -9.08
CA VAL A 282 -10.12 -14.46 -8.16
C VAL A 282 -9.29 -15.56 -7.48
N GLY A 283 -9.90 -16.69 -7.12
CA GLY A 283 -9.25 -17.80 -6.43
C GLY A 283 -9.25 -17.65 -4.90
N GLY A 284 -8.65 -18.64 -4.22
CA GLY A 284 -8.66 -18.73 -2.76
C GLY A 284 -10.07 -18.97 -2.20
N THR A 285 -10.43 -18.25 -1.14
CA THR A 285 -11.77 -18.27 -0.52
C THR A 285 -12.68 -17.14 -1.01
N SER A 286 -12.26 -16.38 -2.02
CA SER A 286 -13.01 -15.25 -2.54
C SER A 286 -14.30 -15.73 -3.21
N PRO A 287 -15.49 -15.22 -2.81
CA PRO A 287 -16.74 -15.61 -3.46
C PRO A 287 -16.88 -14.98 -4.85
N ALA A 288 -17.80 -15.53 -5.65
CA ALA A 288 -18.19 -14.96 -6.93
C ALA A 288 -18.75 -13.53 -6.76
N GLY A 289 -18.54 -12.67 -7.77
CA GLY A 289 -18.87 -11.25 -7.70
C GLY A 289 -18.75 -10.55 -9.04
N CYS A 290 -19.08 -9.25 -9.07
CA CYS A 290 -19.13 -8.49 -10.32
C CYS A 290 -18.34 -7.17 -10.24
N ALA A 291 -17.79 -6.74 -11.37
CA ALA A 291 -17.05 -5.48 -11.54
C ALA A 291 -17.20 -4.95 -12.98
N VAL A 292 -16.82 -3.69 -13.20
CA VAL A 292 -16.61 -3.11 -14.53
C VAL A 292 -15.14 -3.34 -14.91
N PRO A 293 -14.80 -4.32 -15.77
CA PRO A 293 -13.42 -4.74 -16.00
C PRO A 293 -12.57 -3.67 -16.71
N SER A 294 -13.20 -2.76 -17.45
CA SER A 294 -12.52 -1.65 -18.12
C SER A 294 -12.02 -0.55 -17.19
N VAL A 295 -12.51 -0.50 -15.94
CA VAL A 295 -11.96 0.40 -14.91
C VAL A 295 -10.84 -0.32 -14.19
N MET A 296 -9.62 0.20 -14.29
CA MET A 296 -8.44 -0.44 -13.72
C MET A 296 -8.59 -0.63 -12.20
N PRO A 297 -8.33 -1.83 -11.65
CA PRO A 297 -8.29 -2.08 -10.22
C PRO A 297 -7.17 -1.29 -9.55
N VAL A 298 -7.45 -0.82 -8.34
CA VAL A 298 -6.46 -0.16 -7.47
C VAL A 298 -6.30 -1.02 -6.22
N VAL A 299 -5.18 -1.73 -6.14
CA VAL A 299 -4.81 -2.62 -5.03
C VAL A 299 -4.02 -1.81 -3.99
N PRO A 300 -4.56 -1.61 -2.78
CA PRO A 300 -3.88 -0.86 -1.73
C PRO A 300 -2.99 -1.78 -0.88
N LEU A 301 -1.75 -1.36 -0.64
CA LEU A 301 -0.89 -1.88 0.42
C LEU A 301 -0.63 -0.76 1.43
N LYS A 302 -0.80 -1.05 2.71
CA LYS A 302 -0.59 -0.08 3.78
C LYS A 302 0.21 -0.70 4.91
N THR A 303 1.13 0.08 5.46
CA THR A 303 1.83 -0.27 6.69
C THR A 303 1.85 0.92 7.63
N THR A 304 1.94 0.65 8.93
CA THR A 304 2.18 1.60 10.01
C THR A 304 3.49 1.25 10.72
N ALA A 305 3.95 2.12 11.63
CA ALA A 305 5.16 1.91 12.42
C ALA A 305 5.11 0.68 13.38
N SER A 306 3.95 0.07 13.58
CA SER A 306 3.82 -1.16 14.40
C SER A 306 3.69 -2.43 13.58
N ASP A 307 3.53 -2.32 12.26
CA ASP A 307 3.31 -3.47 11.39
C ASP A 307 4.64 -4.07 10.90
N PRO A 308 4.69 -5.38 10.61
CA PRO A 308 5.79 -6.00 9.86
C PRO A 308 5.71 -5.57 8.38
N GLY A 309 6.05 -4.31 8.11
CA GLY A 309 5.86 -3.64 6.83
C GLY A 309 7.05 -3.64 5.88
N GLY A 310 8.14 -4.37 6.18
CA GLY A 310 9.41 -4.21 5.47
C GLY A 310 9.29 -4.45 3.97
N ALA A 311 8.56 -5.50 3.58
CA ALA A 311 8.29 -5.78 2.16
C ALA A 311 7.47 -4.67 1.49
N VAL A 312 6.44 -4.13 2.17
CA VAL A 312 5.63 -3.02 1.66
C VAL A 312 6.50 -1.77 1.43
N ALA A 313 7.41 -1.47 2.36
CA ALA A 313 8.35 -0.37 2.23
C ALA A 313 9.33 -0.55 1.07
N ALA A 314 9.87 -1.74 0.89
CA ALA A 314 10.73 -2.05 -0.25
C ALA A 314 10.00 -1.87 -1.59
N TYR A 315 8.70 -2.19 -1.66
CA TYR A 315 7.87 -1.97 -2.85
C TYR A 315 7.65 -0.48 -3.11
N ALA A 316 7.40 0.32 -2.06
CA ALA A 316 7.29 1.78 -2.16
C ALA A 316 8.59 2.41 -2.65
N TRP A 317 9.72 1.96 -2.11
CA TRP A 317 11.04 2.39 -2.56
C TRP A 317 11.26 2.05 -4.04
N ALA A 318 10.92 0.84 -4.47
CA ALA A 318 11.07 0.42 -5.86
C ALA A 318 10.22 1.27 -6.82
N GLN A 319 8.95 1.56 -6.47
CA GLN A 319 8.07 2.45 -7.24
C GLN A 319 8.65 3.85 -7.42
N LYS A 320 9.31 4.37 -6.39
CA LYS A 320 9.86 5.73 -6.36
C LYS A 320 11.22 5.85 -7.06
N ASN A 321 12.07 4.82 -6.97
CA ASN A 321 13.49 4.93 -7.33
C ASN A 321 13.88 4.21 -8.63
N LEU A 322 13.14 3.18 -9.05
CA LEU A 322 13.43 2.46 -10.31
C LEU A 322 12.65 3.06 -11.48
N ASP A 323 13.28 3.09 -12.66
CA ASP A 323 12.71 3.65 -13.89
C ASP A 323 11.49 2.86 -14.39
N GLY A 324 11.39 1.58 -13.99
CA GLY A 324 10.22 0.76 -14.26
C GLY A 324 8.96 1.27 -13.56
N ALA A 325 9.09 1.91 -12.39
CA ALA A 325 7.99 2.47 -11.58
C ALA A 325 6.76 1.54 -11.51
N TRP A 326 7.01 0.23 -11.39
CA TRP A 326 5.99 -0.80 -11.58
C TRP A 326 4.87 -0.71 -10.53
N GLY A 327 3.63 -0.92 -10.97
CA GLY A 327 2.44 -0.77 -10.15
C GLY A 327 1.92 0.67 -10.06
N THR A 328 2.54 1.64 -10.71
CA THR A 328 1.93 2.98 -10.86
C THR A 328 0.92 3.00 -12.01
N LYS A 329 0.03 4.01 -12.05
CA LYS A 329 -0.96 4.16 -13.15
C LYS A 329 -0.35 4.17 -14.56
N GLY A 330 0.88 4.68 -14.72
CA GLY A 330 1.58 4.70 -16.02
C GLY A 330 2.30 3.39 -16.37
N LYS A 331 2.51 2.52 -15.37
CA LYS A 331 3.24 1.25 -15.46
C LYS A 331 2.55 0.21 -14.58
N PRO A 332 1.30 -0.16 -14.88
CA PRO A 332 0.54 -1.09 -14.03
C PRO A 332 1.20 -2.47 -14.04
N LEU A 333 0.93 -3.24 -12.99
CA LEU A 333 1.29 -4.65 -12.93
C LEU A 333 0.18 -5.48 -13.59
N THR A 334 0.52 -6.64 -14.12
CA THR A 334 -0.44 -7.57 -14.73
C THR A 334 -0.52 -8.84 -13.89
N ARG A 335 -1.69 -9.18 -13.37
CA ARG A 335 -1.87 -10.37 -12.51
C ARG A 335 -1.52 -11.64 -13.27
N ALA A 336 -0.78 -12.53 -12.61
CA ALA A 336 -0.37 -13.83 -13.13
C ALA A 336 -0.55 -14.91 -12.06
N THR A 337 -1.57 -15.74 -12.24
CA THR A 337 -1.96 -16.80 -11.30
C THR A 337 -1.14 -18.09 -11.46
N SER A 338 -0.52 -18.28 -12.62
CA SER A 338 0.35 -19.42 -12.91
C SER A 338 1.82 -19.02 -12.95
N GLY A 339 2.71 -19.93 -12.55
CA GLY A 339 4.17 -19.71 -12.59
C GLY A 339 4.73 -18.72 -11.56
N ALA A 340 3.93 -18.31 -10.56
CA ALA A 340 4.35 -17.33 -9.55
C ALA A 340 5.58 -17.80 -8.77
N SER A 341 5.59 -19.06 -8.32
CA SER A 341 6.75 -19.64 -7.62
C SER A 341 8.02 -19.65 -8.47
N GLY A 342 7.90 -19.87 -9.79
CA GLY A 342 9.02 -19.83 -10.71
C GLY A 342 9.59 -18.41 -10.87
N ARG A 343 8.73 -17.40 -10.95
CA ARG A 343 9.13 -15.99 -11.01
C ARG A 343 9.81 -15.55 -9.71
N THR A 344 9.20 -15.82 -8.56
CA THR A 344 9.83 -15.54 -7.26
C THR A 344 11.17 -16.25 -7.12
N ALA A 345 11.27 -17.53 -7.53
CA ALA A 345 12.54 -18.26 -7.48
C ALA A 345 13.61 -17.65 -8.39
N ALA A 346 13.24 -17.13 -9.56
CA ALA A 346 14.18 -16.46 -10.48
C ALA A 346 14.72 -15.14 -9.89
N THR A 347 13.85 -14.32 -9.29
CA THR A 347 14.23 -13.06 -8.65
C THR A 347 15.00 -13.27 -7.35
N CYS A 348 14.71 -14.33 -6.60
CA CYS A 348 15.46 -14.69 -5.40
C CYS A 348 16.67 -15.60 -5.66
N ALA A 349 16.99 -15.91 -6.92
CA ALA A 349 18.18 -16.68 -7.27
C ALA A 349 19.45 -15.91 -6.84
N GLY A 350 20.39 -16.60 -6.20
CA GLY A 350 21.64 -16.00 -5.70
C GLY A 350 21.46 -15.09 -4.46
N PHE A 351 20.28 -15.09 -3.84
CA PHE A 351 20.08 -14.43 -2.55
C PHE A 351 20.97 -15.07 -1.47
N THR A 352 21.67 -14.24 -0.71
CA THR A 352 22.50 -14.66 0.43
C THR A 352 21.92 -13.97 1.66
N PRO A 353 21.42 -14.72 2.67
CA PRO A 353 20.89 -14.12 3.88
C PRO A 353 21.97 -13.32 4.64
N GLU A 354 21.63 -12.10 5.02
CA GLU A 354 22.43 -11.18 5.82
C GLU A 354 22.02 -11.30 7.29
N THR A 355 22.19 -12.49 7.89
CA THR A 355 21.70 -12.78 9.24
C THR A 355 22.37 -11.96 10.34
N ASP A 356 23.50 -11.33 10.03
CA ASP A 356 24.15 -10.36 10.93
C ASP A 356 23.47 -8.98 10.88
N LEU A 357 22.70 -8.68 9.83
CA LEU A 357 21.93 -7.44 9.65
C LEU A 357 20.45 -7.61 10.02
N LEU A 358 19.85 -8.73 9.65
CA LEU A 358 18.44 -9.03 9.87
C LEU A 358 18.27 -10.47 10.36
N ASP A 359 17.68 -10.66 11.55
CA ASP A 359 17.39 -12.00 12.07
C ASP A 359 16.32 -12.67 11.17
N ASN A 360 16.51 -13.94 10.81
CA ASN A 360 15.65 -14.70 9.88
C ASN A 360 15.44 -14.02 8.51
N ASP A 361 16.52 -13.48 7.95
CA ASP A 361 16.51 -12.80 6.66
C ASP A 361 16.04 -13.70 5.50
N THR A 362 15.07 -13.20 4.75
CA THR A 362 14.46 -13.85 3.58
C THR A 362 14.37 -12.89 2.41
N CYS A 363 14.25 -13.45 1.20
CA CYS A 363 14.07 -12.68 -0.02
C CYS A 363 12.61 -12.26 -0.24
N GLY A 364 12.36 -10.96 -0.33
CA GLY A 364 11.17 -10.35 -0.91
C GLY A 364 11.42 -9.87 -2.34
N ASP A 365 10.61 -10.32 -3.29
CA ASP A 365 10.71 -9.98 -4.71
C ASP A 365 9.75 -8.83 -5.09
N PHE A 366 10.25 -7.87 -5.87
CA PHE A 366 9.41 -6.86 -6.53
C PHE A 366 9.93 -6.51 -7.93
N PRO A 367 9.09 -6.46 -8.98
CA PRO A 367 7.69 -6.90 -9.00
C PRO A 367 7.51 -8.34 -8.52
N PHE A 368 6.43 -8.59 -7.77
CA PHE A 368 6.22 -9.88 -7.12
C PHE A 368 5.86 -10.98 -8.12
N GLY A 369 6.13 -12.23 -7.75
CA GLY A 369 5.86 -13.42 -8.56
C GLY A 369 4.41 -13.54 -9.04
N GLU A 370 3.43 -12.99 -8.33
CA GLU A 370 2.01 -12.95 -8.74
C GLU A 370 1.72 -11.94 -9.86
N SER A 371 2.75 -11.30 -10.44
CA SER A 371 2.66 -10.41 -11.60
C SER A 371 3.47 -10.93 -12.80
N LYS A 372 3.11 -10.53 -14.04
CA LYS A 372 3.86 -10.89 -15.26
C LYS A 372 5.20 -10.18 -15.36
N GLU A 373 5.32 -9.01 -14.72
CA GLU A 373 6.50 -8.17 -14.68
C GLU A 373 7.55 -8.68 -13.69
N GLY A 374 7.18 -9.62 -12.81
CA GLY A 374 8.09 -10.31 -11.90
C GLY A 374 8.94 -11.38 -12.59
N GLY A 375 9.95 -11.91 -11.88
CA GLY A 375 10.77 -13.03 -12.37
C GLY A 375 12.02 -12.63 -13.15
N SER A 376 12.44 -11.37 -13.05
CA SER A 376 13.78 -10.97 -13.49
C SER A 376 14.86 -11.72 -12.68
N ALA A 377 16.03 -11.95 -13.28
CA ALA A 377 17.11 -12.68 -12.61
C ALA A 377 17.63 -11.88 -11.41
N GLY A 378 17.84 -12.55 -10.27
CA GLY A 378 18.31 -11.90 -9.03
C GLY A 378 19.63 -11.13 -9.16
N SER A 379 20.50 -11.50 -10.10
CA SER A 379 21.74 -10.77 -10.42
C SER A 379 21.52 -9.36 -10.98
N ASP A 380 20.35 -9.11 -11.56
CA ASP A 380 20.01 -7.86 -12.22
C ASP A 380 19.20 -6.93 -11.29
N CYS A 381 18.80 -7.42 -10.12
CA CYS A 381 18.01 -6.68 -9.14
C CYS A 381 18.87 -5.82 -8.22
N VAL A 382 18.32 -4.70 -7.77
CA VAL A 382 18.90 -3.95 -6.65
C VAL A 382 18.61 -4.70 -5.36
N LYS A 383 19.63 -4.90 -4.51
CA LYS A 383 19.47 -5.48 -3.18
C LYS A 383 19.22 -4.40 -2.15
N VAL A 384 18.14 -4.53 -1.38
CA VAL A 384 17.78 -3.52 -0.38
C VAL A 384 17.45 -4.15 0.98
N ILE A 385 17.72 -3.43 2.06
CA ILE A 385 17.24 -3.75 3.40
C ILE A 385 16.30 -2.61 3.84
N PRO A 386 14.98 -2.81 3.84
CA PRO A 386 14.07 -1.90 4.51
C PRO A 386 14.31 -1.97 6.02
N ASN A 387 14.40 -0.82 6.66
CA ASN A 387 14.61 -0.69 8.08
C ASN A 387 13.59 0.30 8.60
N LEU A 388 12.81 -0.11 9.59
CA LEU A 388 11.92 0.79 10.27
C LEU A 388 12.71 1.50 11.38
N GLY A 389 13.08 2.75 11.14
CA GLY A 389 13.73 3.63 12.12
C GLY A 389 12.76 4.72 12.58
N ASN A 390 12.47 4.77 13.89
CA ASN A 390 11.68 5.84 14.53
C ASN A 390 10.33 6.10 13.82
N GLY A 391 9.72 5.00 13.39
CA GLY A 391 8.41 4.96 12.77
C GLY A 391 8.36 5.30 11.27
N GLU A 392 9.47 5.64 10.63
CA GLU A 392 9.59 5.73 9.16
C GLU A 392 10.35 4.53 8.59
N TRP A 393 10.04 4.18 7.35
CA TRP A 393 10.79 3.19 6.61
C TRP A 393 11.94 3.83 5.81
N ASP A 394 13.16 3.60 6.27
CA ASP A 394 14.36 3.80 5.47
C ASP A 394 14.67 2.55 4.66
N THR A 395 15.28 2.70 3.49
CA THR A 395 15.70 1.58 2.66
C THR A 395 17.19 1.68 2.33
N TYR A 396 17.97 0.76 2.90
CA TYR A 396 19.42 0.68 2.73
C TYR A 396 19.74 -0.12 1.47
N ILE A 397 20.63 0.39 0.61
CA ILE A 397 21.08 -0.32 -0.59
C ILE A 397 22.37 -1.08 -0.24
N LEU A 398 22.38 -2.39 -0.45
CA LEU A 398 23.59 -3.21 -0.24
C LEU A 398 24.58 -3.08 -1.41
N ASN A 399 25.88 -3.10 -1.10
CA ASN A 399 27.02 -3.03 -2.04
C ASN A 399 27.32 -1.64 -2.65
N ASP A 400 27.45 -0.60 -1.81
CA ASP A 400 28.05 0.71 -2.14
C ASP A 400 27.40 1.58 -3.23
N ALA A 401 26.21 1.23 -3.73
CA ALA A 401 25.55 2.03 -4.75
C ALA A 401 24.71 3.18 -4.14
N ARG A 402 25.36 4.34 -3.86
CA ARG A 402 24.64 5.64 -3.71
C ARG A 402 23.66 5.90 -4.84
N ASN A 403 24.02 5.42 -6.03
CA ASN A 403 23.19 5.44 -7.21
C ASN A 403 22.66 4.02 -7.42
N PRO A 404 21.47 3.68 -6.90
CA PRO A 404 20.83 2.44 -7.30
C PRO A 404 20.81 2.42 -8.83
N ASN A 405 21.11 1.27 -9.43
CA ASN A 405 20.93 1.10 -10.85
C ASN A 405 19.43 1.29 -11.16
N ARG A 406 19.04 2.51 -11.53
CA ARG A 406 17.63 2.87 -11.69
C ARG A 406 16.98 2.08 -12.83
N SER A 407 17.79 1.60 -13.79
CA SER A 407 17.31 0.73 -14.86
C SER A 407 17.21 -0.75 -14.45
N ALA A 408 17.53 -1.11 -13.20
CA ALA A 408 17.30 -2.45 -12.70
C ALA A 408 15.80 -2.79 -12.79
N PRO A 409 15.43 -3.99 -13.28
CA PRO A 409 14.03 -4.33 -13.49
C PRO A 409 13.31 -4.74 -12.19
N CYS A 410 14.06 -4.97 -11.11
CA CYS A 410 13.55 -5.58 -9.89
C CYS A 410 14.34 -5.15 -8.64
N VAL A 411 13.73 -5.43 -7.49
CA VAL A 411 14.32 -5.37 -6.16
C VAL A 411 14.34 -6.77 -5.55
N GLN A 412 15.46 -7.11 -4.92
CA GLN A 412 15.64 -8.24 -4.02
C GLN A 412 15.75 -7.68 -2.60
N ALA A 413 14.65 -7.66 -1.87
CA ALA A 413 14.58 -7.11 -0.52
C ALA A 413 14.97 -8.17 0.53
N HIS A 414 15.82 -7.78 1.47
CA HIS A 414 16.16 -8.53 2.68
C HIS A 414 15.12 -8.21 3.74
N VAL A 415 14.19 -9.11 3.98
CA VAL A 415 13.02 -8.91 4.84
C VAL A 415 12.80 -10.11 5.75
N THR A 416 12.13 -9.92 6.88
CA THR A 416 11.77 -11.06 7.73
C THR A 416 10.63 -11.88 7.09
N SER A 417 10.45 -13.11 7.54
CA SER A 417 9.30 -13.94 7.12
C SER A 417 7.95 -13.26 7.42
N ASP A 418 7.86 -12.54 8.54
CA ASP A 418 6.64 -11.83 8.95
C ASP A 418 6.34 -10.67 8.00
N ASP A 419 7.37 -9.92 7.58
CA ASP A 419 7.22 -8.83 6.59
C ASP A 419 6.69 -9.36 5.26
N LYS A 420 7.24 -10.48 4.79
CA LYS A 420 6.83 -11.11 3.54
C LYS A 420 5.39 -11.62 3.63
N GLN A 421 5.03 -12.29 4.73
CA GLN A 421 3.68 -12.80 4.94
C GLN A 421 2.66 -11.66 5.00
N PHE A 422 2.99 -10.56 5.69
CA PHE A 422 2.12 -9.40 5.80
C PHE A 422 1.82 -8.74 4.46
N ALA A 423 2.85 -8.50 3.64
CA ALA A 423 2.66 -7.96 2.30
C ALA A 423 1.87 -8.92 1.39
N ALA A 424 2.13 -10.23 1.46
CA ALA A 424 1.40 -11.23 0.69
C ALA A 424 -0.08 -11.30 1.07
N SER A 425 -0.41 -11.21 2.37
CA SER A 425 -1.80 -11.14 2.85
C SER A 425 -2.53 -9.91 2.31
N GLN A 426 -1.92 -8.73 2.40
CA GLN A 426 -2.54 -7.51 1.85
C GLN A 426 -2.73 -7.56 0.34
N LEU A 427 -1.77 -8.14 -0.39
CA LEU A 427 -1.90 -8.32 -1.82
C LEU A 427 -3.06 -9.27 -2.17
N ALA A 428 -3.21 -10.38 -1.44
CA ALA A 428 -4.31 -11.31 -1.61
C ALA A 428 -5.68 -10.67 -1.30
N ASP A 429 -5.76 -9.95 -0.18
CA ASP A 429 -6.97 -9.20 0.22
C ASP A 429 -7.32 -8.14 -0.82
N GLY A 430 -6.33 -7.39 -1.31
CA GLY A 430 -6.51 -6.40 -2.36
C GLY A 430 -6.96 -7.00 -3.69
N PHE A 431 -6.46 -8.18 -4.07
CA PHE A 431 -6.98 -8.92 -5.24
C PHE A 431 -8.44 -9.35 -5.04
N ALA A 432 -8.83 -9.78 -3.83
CA ALA A 432 -10.22 -10.10 -3.52
C ALA A 432 -11.12 -8.87 -3.55
N ASP A 433 -10.73 -7.80 -2.86
CA ASP A 433 -11.48 -6.56 -2.73
C ASP A 433 -11.65 -5.81 -4.05
N GLN A 434 -10.70 -5.97 -4.96
CA GLN A 434 -10.73 -5.39 -6.30
C GLN A 434 -11.11 -6.41 -7.37
N ARG A 435 -11.45 -7.66 -7.02
CA ARG A 435 -11.73 -8.74 -7.98
C ARG A 435 -10.71 -8.82 -9.12
N VAL A 436 -9.43 -8.78 -8.81
CA VAL A 436 -8.36 -8.86 -9.83
C VAL A 436 -8.21 -10.33 -10.23
N ILE A 437 -8.43 -10.64 -11.51
CA ILE A 437 -8.28 -12.01 -12.05
C ILE A 437 -7.05 -12.12 -12.95
N ASP A 438 -6.73 -13.33 -13.42
CA ASP A 438 -5.57 -13.54 -14.30
C ASP A 438 -5.59 -12.58 -15.51
N ALA A 439 -4.44 -12.04 -15.88
CA ALA A 439 -4.25 -11.06 -16.94
C ALA A 439 -4.89 -9.67 -16.73
N ASP A 440 -5.63 -9.42 -15.65
CA ASP A 440 -6.03 -8.05 -15.28
C ASP A 440 -4.77 -7.21 -15.02
N GLN A 441 -4.70 -6.03 -15.63
CA GLN A 441 -3.78 -4.98 -15.18
C GLN A 441 -4.31 -4.36 -13.89
N PHE A 442 -3.43 -3.95 -12.97
CA PHE A 442 -3.79 -3.29 -11.72
C PHE A 442 -2.75 -2.24 -11.32
N GLU A 443 -3.24 -1.18 -10.69
CA GLU A 443 -2.41 -0.21 -9.98
C GLU A 443 -2.20 -0.70 -8.54
N LEU A 444 -0.98 -0.53 -8.03
CA LEU A 444 -0.58 -0.79 -6.66
C LEU A 444 -0.35 0.55 -5.97
N THR A 445 -1.24 0.91 -5.06
CA THR A 445 -1.09 2.12 -4.23
C THR A 445 -0.48 1.74 -2.90
N ILE A 446 0.59 2.43 -2.50
CA ILE A 446 1.33 2.09 -1.28
C ILE A 446 1.29 3.28 -0.32
N SER A 447 0.94 3.02 0.94
CA SER A 447 0.99 3.98 2.03
C SER A 447 1.91 3.47 3.13
N THR A 448 3.01 4.18 3.34
CA THR A 448 3.90 4.03 4.50
C THR A 448 3.60 5.15 5.51
N PRO A 449 3.92 4.96 6.81
CA PRO A 449 3.85 6.04 7.78
C PRO A 449 4.71 7.25 7.36
N ASP A 450 4.21 8.45 7.67
CA ASP A 450 4.92 9.73 7.61
C ASP A 450 5.00 10.21 9.06
N THR A 451 6.20 10.30 9.64
CA THR A 451 6.36 10.41 11.10
C THR A 451 6.71 11.78 11.62
N GLY A 452 6.66 12.82 10.78
CA GLY A 452 6.99 14.16 11.25
C GLY A 452 8.48 14.27 11.63
N PRO A 453 8.86 15.22 12.50
CA PRO A 453 10.26 15.54 12.70
C PRO A 453 10.95 14.55 13.66
N GLN A 454 12.09 13.99 13.23
CA GLN A 454 13.00 13.14 14.02
C GLN A 454 14.41 13.75 14.09
N ALA A 455 15.32 13.11 14.84
CA ALA A 455 16.70 13.56 14.96
C ALA A 455 17.41 13.68 13.60
N ASP A 456 18.31 14.65 13.48
CA ASP A 456 18.95 15.04 12.23
C ASP A 456 19.72 13.89 11.53
N CYS A 457 20.36 13.01 12.29
CA CYS A 457 21.10 11.87 11.76
C CYS A 457 20.20 10.71 11.29
N LEU A 458 18.91 10.73 11.65
CA LEU A 458 17.88 9.82 11.18
C LEU A 458 17.13 10.40 9.97
N ASN A 459 16.86 11.70 9.99
CA ASN A 459 16.09 12.42 8.97
C ASN A 459 16.79 12.54 7.62
N LYS A 460 18.13 12.52 7.62
CA LYS A 460 18.91 12.56 6.39
C LYS A 460 19.13 11.12 5.91
N PRO A 461 19.12 10.87 4.59
CA PRO A 461 19.52 9.56 4.07
C PRO A 461 20.81 9.12 4.73
N ALA A 462 20.82 7.88 5.23
CA ALA A 462 21.99 7.36 5.94
C ALA A 462 23.25 7.53 5.08
N PRO A 463 24.41 7.82 5.70
CA PRO A 463 25.61 8.04 4.92
C PRO A 463 26.03 6.83 4.08
N THR A 464 26.96 7.12 3.19
CA THR A 464 27.66 6.18 2.29
C THR A 464 28.06 4.86 2.92
N GLY A 465 27.50 3.70 2.54
CA GLY A 465 27.96 2.43 3.11
C GLY A 465 27.57 2.26 4.59
N ALA A 466 26.63 3.06 5.08
CA ALA A 466 26.00 2.81 6.38
C ALA A 466 25.15 1.53 6.30
N LEU A 467 25.18 0.76 7.38
CA LEU A 467 24.44 -0.47 7.57
C LEU A 467 23.37 -0.26 8.65
N PRO A 468 22.19 -0.89 8.51
CA PRO A 468 21.12 -0.74 9.50
C PRO A 468 21.52 -1.34 10.85
N SER A 469 21.07 -0.69 11.92
CA SER A 469 21.25 -1.14 13.30
C SER A 469 20.13 -0.63 14.20
N GLY A 470 19.07 -1.43 14.35
CA GLY A 470 17.87 -1.03 15.09
C GLY A 470 17.19 0.15 14.41
N ASP A 471 16.79 1.15 15.18
CA ASP A 471 16.12 2.35 14.67
C ASP A 471 17.06 3.31 13.91
N GLY A 472 18.34 2.97 13.74
CA GLY A 472 19.30 3.81 13.02
C GLY A 472 20.32 3.01 12.25
N TRP A 473 21.55 3.48 12.22
CA TRP A 473 22.60 2.95 11.36
C TRP A 473 23.97 3.06 11.98
N PHE A 474 24.93 2.28 11.47
CA PHE A 474 26.36 2.47 11.72
C PHE A 474 27.15 2.38 10.42
N LYS A 475 28.30 3.03 10.38
CA LYS A 475 29.20 3.11 9.23
C LYS A 475 30.64 3.05 9.71
N ASN A 476 31.48 2.32 8.98
CA ASN A 476 32.92 2.31 9.18
C ASN A 476 33.61 2.73 7.89
N ASP A 477 34.27 3.87 7.91
CA ASP A 477 35.21 4.27 6.86
C ASP A 477 36.56 3.59 7.06
N THR A 478 37.24 3.36 5.95
CA THR A 478 38.59 2.79 5.94
C THR A 478 39.58 3.69 5.21
N THR A 479 40.86 3.44 5.42
CA THR A 479 41.96 4.04 4.66
C THR A 479 42.94 2.95 4.26
N PRO A 480 43.45 2.95 3.02
CA PRO A 480 44.39 1.94 2.58
C PRO A 480 45.72 2.03 3.33
N VAL A 481 46.31 0.86 3.59
CA VAL A 481 47.65 0.69 4.14
C VAL A 481 48.49 -0.21 3.23
N PRO A 482 49.80 0.10 3.05
CA PRO A 482 50.69 -0.74 2.24
C PRO A 482 50.79 -2.17 2.75
N LEU A 483 50.64 -2.39 4.06
CA LEU A 483 50.68 -3.69 4.71
C LEU A 483 49.57 -3.78 5.77
N VAL A 484 48.79 -4.87 5.78
CA VAL A 484 47.81 -5.16 6.84
C VAL A 484 48.50 -5.47 8.17
N ASN A 485 49.70 -6.07 8.11
CA ASN A 485 50.59 -6.28 9.24
C ASN A 485 52.03 -5.97 8.83
N GLN A 486 52.66 -4.99 9.47
CA GLN A 486 54.07 -4.63 9.26
C GLN A 486 55.02 -5.79 9.61
N SER A 487 54.66 -6.58 10.62
CA SER A 487 55.39 -7.76 11.12
C SER A 487 55.24 -8.99 10.23
N ALA A 488 54.27 -8.99 9.31
CA ALA A 488 54.01 -10.09 8.38
C ALA A 488 53.76 -9.55 6.95
N PRO A 489 54.79 -9.06 6.24
CA PRO A 489 54.63 -8.44 4.93
C PRO A 489 53.96 -9.34 3.87
N GLY A 490 54.04 -10.67 4.05
CA GLY A 490 53.36 -11.63 3.18
C GLY A 490 51.82 -11.57 3.23
N ASP A 491 51.24 -10.90 4.23
CA ASP A 491 49.80 -10.63 4.29
C ASP A 491 49.35 -9.58 3.26
N GLY A 492 50.29 -8.83 2.68
CA GLY A 492 50.02 -7.85 1.64
C GLY A 492 49.35 -6.56 2.14
N SER A 493 48.93 -5.72 1.18
CA SER A 493 48.20 -4.47 1.43
C SER A 493 46.76 -4.72 1.83
N GLY A 494 46.15 -3.73 2.47
CA GLY A 494 44.72 -3.76 2.78
C GLY A 494 44.27 -2.43 3.36
N ASP A 495 43.28 -2.49 4.24
CA ASP A 495 42.61 -1.30 4.77
C ASP A 495 42.66 -1.29 6.30
N ARG A 496 42.78 -0.10 6.90
CA ARG A 496 42.61 0.12 8.34
C ARG A 496 41.37 0.98 8.61
N PRO A 497 40.72 0.84 9.78
CA PRO A 497 39.62 1.73 10.16
C PRO A 497 40.07 3.19 10.21
N ALA A 498 39.24 4.11 9.73
CA ALA A 498 39.54 5.54 9.69
C ALA A 498 38.53 6.38 10.50
N LEU A 499 37.25 6.02 10.43
CA LEU A 499 36.18 6.65 11.18
C LEU A 499 35.05 5.65 11.35
N ALA A 500 34.57 5.47 12.57
CA ALA A 500 33.35 4.75 12.86
C ALA A 500 32.28 5.75 13.31
N GLN A 501 31.08 5.65 12.75
CA GLN A 501 29.93 6.50 13.12
C GLN A 501 28.71 5.63 13.34
N ALA A 502 27.84 6.02 14.26
CA ALA A 502 26.52 5.45 14.41
C ALA A 502 25.51 6.54 14.75
N CYS A 503 24.33 6.44 14.15
CA CYS A 503 23.14 7.14 14.61
C CYS A 503 22.28 6.11 15.35
N VAL A 504 22.17 6.24 16.66
CA VAL A 504 21.56 5.22 17.52
C VAL A 504 20.23 5.75 18.04
N GLY A 505 19.13 5.24 17.50
CA GLY A 505 17.76 5.52 17.98
C GLY A 505 17.39 4.72 19.24
N LYS A 506 16.12 4.80 19.65
CA LYS A 506 15.65 4.20 20.91
C LYS A 506 15.75 2.68 20.92
N LYS A 507 15.32 2.00 19.85
CA LYS A 507 15.55 0.57 19.67
C LYS A 507 16.93 0.37 19.05
N ARG A 508 17.86 -0.11 19.85
CA ARG A 508 19.23 -0.38 19.40
C ARG A 508 19.29 -1.67 18.60
N GLY A 509 20.15 -1.69 17.58
CA GLY A 509 20.50 -2.94 16.89
C GLY A 509 21.23 -3.92 17.79
N LYS A 510 21.16 -5.19 17.43
CA LYS A 510 21.91 -6.27 18.07
C LYS A 510 23.35 -6.25 17.56
N GLY A 511 24.29 -5.94 18.45
CA GLY A 511 25.71 -6.02 18.12
C GLY A 511 26.24 -7.46 18.09
N THR A 512 27.28 -7.70 17.31
CA THR A 512 27.90 -9.03 17.13
C THR A 512 29.24 -9.15 17.86
N GLY A 513 29.89 -10.32 17.73
CA GLY A 513 31.23 -10.56 18.26
C GLY A 513 32.34 -9.96 17.39
N THR A 514 33.52 -10.56 17.45
CA THR A 514 34.70 -10.14 16.69
C THR A 514 35.15 -11.26 15.75
N SER A 515 35.68 -10.95 14.57
CA SER A 515 36.28 -11.92 13.66
C SER A 515 37.69 -11.52 13.22
N ASP A 516 38.36 -12.47 12.55
CA ASP A 516 39.68 -12.28 11.92
C ASP A 516 39.56 -12.23 10.38
N PRO A 517 40.54 -11.62 9.68
CA PRO A 517 41.62 -10.80 10.23
C PRO A 517 41.17 -9.40 10.68
N VAL A 518 41.93 -8.82 11.61
CA VAL A 518 41.93 -7.39 11.97
C VAL A 518 43.27 -6.78 11.57
N THR A 519 43.27 -5.59 10.97
CA THR A 519 44.49 -4.89 10.56
C THR A 519 45.36 -4.53 11.77
N GLY A 520 46.65 -4.87 11.72
CA GLY A 520 47.61 -4.67 12.80
C GLY A 520 47.56 -5.70 13.93
N MET A 521 46.74 -6.75 13.82
CA MET A 521 46.58 -7.71 14.93
C MET A 521 47.86 -8.53 15.18
N LYS A 522 48.58 -8.94 14.13
CA LYS A 522 49.88 -9.61 14.28
C LYS A 522 50.97 -8.65 14.74
N ASP A 523 50.87 -7.37 14.38
CA ASP A 523 51.78 -6.33 14.84
C ASP A 523 51.65 -6.13 16.36
N ALA A 524 50.43 -6.19 16.87
CA ALA A 524 50.16 -6.10 18.30
C ALA A 524 50.72 -7.32 19.03
N GLU A 525 50.50 -8.53 18.49
CA GLU A 525 51.07 -9.78 19.05
C GLU A 525 52.59 -9.74 19.07
N LYS A 526 53.23 -9.26 17.99
CA LYS A 526 54.68 -9.05 17.92
C LYS A 526 55.15 -8.05 18.96
N PHE A 527 54.50 -6.89 19.09
CA PHE A 527 54.86 -5.89 20.09
C PHE A 527 54.83 -6.47 21.51
N LYS A 528 53.78 -7.24 21.84
CA LYS A 528 53.67 -7.93 23.12
C LYS A 528 54.83 -8.90 23.36
N ALA A 529 55.20 -9.69 22.34
CA ALA A 529 56.31 -10.62 22.42
C ALA A 529 57.66 -9.90 22.60
N ASP A 530 57.93 -8.88 21.79
CA ASP A 530 59.18 -8.11 21.82
C ASP A 530 59.41 -7.39 23.17
N ASN A 531 58.33 -7.05 23.87
CA ASN A 531 58.37 -6.39 25.18
C ASN A 531 58.21 -7.37 26.37
N ASN A 532 58.20 -8.69 26.13
CA ASN A 532 58.00 -9.72 27.17
C ASN A 532 56.76 -9.50 28.05
N LEU A 533 55.66 -9.03 27.46
CA LEU A 533 54.43 -8.69 28.18
C LEU A 533 53.47 -9.89 28.21
N THR A 534 52.83 -10.13 29.36
CA THR A 534 51.81 -11.19 29.52
C THR A 534 50.38 -10.66 29.42
N TYR A 535 50.21 -9.36 29.19
CA TYR A 535 48.91 -8.68 29.17
C TYR A 535 47.99 -9.15 28.05
N GLN A 536 46.69 -9.11 28.27
CA GLN A 536 45.68 -9.51 27.28
C GLN A 536 45.41 -8.40 26.27
N GLN A 537 45.44 -8.75 25.00
CA GLN A 537 44.99 -7.91 23.89
C GLN A 537 43.55 -8.27 23.51
N ALA A 538 42.87 -7.33 22.87
CA ALA A 538 41.51 -7.50 22.40
C ALA A 538 41.36 -6.91 20.99
N ARG A 539 40.26 -7.30 20.34
CA ARG A 539 39.74 -6.66 19.13
C ARG A 539 38.69 -5.65 19.60
N CYS A 540 39.11 -4.42 19.83
CA CYS A 540 38.23 -3.36 20.34
C CYS A 540 37.24 -2.94 19.28
N HIS A 541 35.97 -2.90 19.64
CA HIS A 541 34.94 -2.29 18.82
C HIS A 541 35.09 -0.77 18.84
N LEU A 542 34.93 -0.11 17.68
CA LEU A 542 34.86 1.35 17.58
C LEU A 542 33.44 1.84 17.91
N ILE A 543 32.42 1.27 17.26
CA ILE A 543 31.03 1.31 17.72
C ILE A 543 30.81 0.09 18.60
N PRO A 544 30.50 0.24 19.90
CA PRO A 544 30.42 -0.89 20.81
C PRO A 544 29.23 -1.78 20.50
N ARG A 545 29.38 -3.07 20.83
CA ARG A 545 28.31 -4.08 20.68
C ARG A 545 27.01 -3.66 21.37
N VAL A 546 27.10 -2.97 22.51
CA VAL A 546 25.93 -2.49 23.26
C VAL A 546 25.15 -1.40 22.54
N LEU A 547 25.75 -0.68 21.59
CA LEU A 547 25.07 0.29 20.73
C LEU A 547 24.74 -0.28 19.33
N GLY A 548 24.88 -1.59 19.15
CA GLY A 548 24.58 -2.26 17.89
C GLY A 548 25.75 -2.31 16.90
N GLY A 549 26.98 -2.02 17.35
CA GLY A 549 28.17 -2.23 16.53
C GLY A 549 28.43 -3.71 16.26
N LYS A 550 28.92 -4.01 15.06
CA LYS A 550 29.15 -5.36 14.54
C LYS A 550 30.60 -5.52 14.11
N GLY A 551 31.14 -6.73 14.18
CA GLY A 551 32.55 -7.00 13.88
C GLY A 551 32.84 -8.42 13.40
N THR A 552 31.84 -9.13 12.88
CA THR A 552 31.93 -10.57 12.56
C THR A 552 32.11 -10.86 11.07
N THR A 553 31.63 -10.00 10.17
CA THR A 553 31.66 -10.21 8.72
C THR A 553 32.81 -9.47 8.03
N LYS A 554 32.97 -9.67 6.73
CA LYS A 554 33.98 -8.95 5.95
C LYS A 554 33.73 -7.44 5.90
N GLU A 555 32.47 -7.06 5.90
CA GLU A 555 31.95 -5.71 5.77
C GLU A 555 31.98 -5.01 7.13
N THR A 556 31.74 -5.75 8.22
CA THR A 556 31.61 -5.17 9.57
C THR A 556 32.90 -5.22 10.39
N ARG A 557 33.89 -6.06 10.03
CA ARG A 557 35.17 -6.16 10.78
C ARG A 557 35.97 -4.87 10.86
N PHE A 558 35.74 -3.89 9.99
CA PHE A 558 36.38 -2.57 10.06
C PHE A 558 35.89 -1.71 11.23
N ASN A 559 34.92 -2.20 11.99
CA ASN A 559 34.59 -1.69 13.30
C ASN A 559 35.59 -2.13 14.39
N LEU A 560 36.67 -2.85 14.06
CA LEU A 560 37.61 -3.43 15.02
C LEU A 560 39.02 -2.86 14.88
N VAL A 561 39.67 -2.59 16.00
CA VAL A 561 41.11 -2.27 16.07
C VAL A 561 41.83 -3.14 17.12
N PRO A 562 43.13 -3.43 16.94
CA PRO A 562 43.96 -4.05 17.97
C PRO A 562 44.09 -3.12 19.18
N CYS A 563 43.88 -3.65 20.38
CA CYS A 563 43.97 -2.85 21.60
C CYS A 563 44.35 -3.68 22.83
N TRP A 564 44.67 -3.00 23.93
CA TRP A 564 44.77 -3.65 25.23
C TRP A 564 43.38 -3.91 25.83
N GLN A 565 43.17 -5.13 26.35
CA GLN A 565 41.97 -5.48 27.09
C GLN A 565 41.85 -4.62 28.36
N SER A 566 42.90 -4.59 29.18
CA SER A 566 42.99 -3.69 30.34
C SER A 566 43.78 -2.45 29.92
N GLY A 567 43.07 -1.40 29.51
CA GLY A 567 43.62 -0.24 28.80
C GLY A 567 42.51 0.44 28.01
N MET A 568 42.72 0.60 26.70
CA MET A 568 41.74 1.21 25.80
C MET A 568 40.36 0.54 25.82
N ASN A 569 40.27 -0.80 25.95
CA ASN A 569 38.98 -1.51 25.96
C ASN A 569 38.19 -1.28 27.26
N THR A 570 38.67 -1.82 28.39
CA THR A 570 37.91 -1.87 29.66
C THR A 570 38.62 -1.23 30.86
N GLY A 571 39.64 -0.39 30.65
CA GLY A 571 40.31 0.38 31.73
C GLY A 571 39.49 1.55 32.27
N THR A 572 40.11 2.44 33.05
CA THR A 572 39.48 3.69 33.53
C THR A 572 40.47 4.86 33.48
N PRO A 573 40.17 5.94 32.73
CA PRO A 573 39.14 6.01 31.69
C PRO A 573 39.49 5.10 30.51
N SER A 574 38.48 4.55 29.85
CA SER A 574 38.61 3.74 28.63
C SER A 574 37.46 4.01 27.68
N MET A 575 37.43 3.35 26.53
CA MET A 575 36.25 3.37 25.66
C MET A 575 35.00 2.95 26.45
N ARG A 576 35.09 1.89 27.27
CA ARG A 576 33.95 1.41 28.07
C ARG A 576 33.35 2.48 28.98
N THR A 577 34.17 3.41 29.50
CA THR A 577 33.68 4.51 30.34
C THR A 577 32.63 5.36 29.61
N TYR A 578 32.92 5.74 28.36
CA TYR A 578 32.05 6.59 27.55
C TYR A 578 30.92 5.79 26.89
N GLU A 579 31.21 4.54 26.50
CA GLU A 579 30.19 3.61 25.99
C GLU A 579 29.08 3.34 27.02
N THR A 580 29.41 3.25 28.31
CA THR A 580 28.41 3.09 29.37
C THR A 580 27.49 4.31 29.47
N MET A 581 28.01 5.54 29.31
CA MET A 581 27.17 6.75 29.28
C MET A 581 26.17 6.70 28.11
N ALA A 582 26.65 6.34 26.92
CA ALA A 582 25.82 6.18 25.73
C ALA A 582 24.78 5.05 25.88
N GLU A 583 25.21 3.91 26.44
CA GLU A 583 24.35 2.77 26.71
C GLU A 583 23.22 3.12 27.70
N ASP A 584 23.54 3.83 28.78
CA ASP A 584 22.57 4.24 29.78
C ASP A 584 21.59 5.29 29.25
N LEU A 585 22.04 6.23 28.40
CA LEU A 585 21.15 7.17 27.73
C LEU A 585 20.09 6.44 26.90
N VAL A 586 20.52 5.58 25.97
CA VAL A 586 19.58 4.96 25.02
C VAL A 586 18.66 3.96 25.72
N LYS A 587 19.15 3.25 26.75
CA LYS A 587 18.33 2.38 27.62
C LYS A 587 17.34 3.14 28.49
N GLY A 588 17.48 4.47 28.63
CA GLY A 588 16.66 5.28 29.54
C GLY A 588 17.05 5.15 31.02
N ASN A 589 18.29 4.72 31.29
CA ASN A 589 18.88 4.69 32.64
C ASN A 589 19.58 6.01 33.00
N SER A 590 19.77 6.91 32.03
CA SER A 590 20.34 8.25 32.25
C SER A 590 19.30 9.22 32.85
N ALA A 591 19.78 10.24 33.55
CA ALA A 591 18.96 11.38 33.97
C ALA A 591 18.52 12.27 32.79
N ILE A 592 19.20 12.17 31.64
CA ILE A 592 18.85 12.88 30.42
C ILE A 592 17.70 12.12 29.74
N PRO A 593 16.51 12.74 29.54
CA PRO A 593 15.41 12.10 28.82
C PRO A 593 15.85 11.76 27.39
N PHE A 594 15.42 10.62 26.86
CA PHE A 594 15.70 10.19 25.49
C PHE A 594 14.44 9.61 24.86
N GLY A 595 13.81 10.41 23.99
CA GLY A 595 12.52 10.14 23.34
C GLY A 595 12.57 9.05 22.28
N THR A 596 11.42 8.78 21.67
CA THR A 596 11.29 7.79 20.58
C THR A 596 11.92 8.25 19.27
N ASP A 597 11.94 9.57 19.03
CA ASP A 597 12.39 10.18 17.78
C ASP A 597 13.72 10.95 17.96
N ASP A 598 14.35 10.79 19.13
CA ASP A 598 15.70 11.26 19.43
C ASP A 598 16.74 10.22 18.98
N ALA A 599 17.95 10.67 18.66
CA ALA A 599 19.07 9.80 18.33
C ALA A 599 20.36 10.22 19.03
N LEU A 600 21.26 9.27 19.21
CA LEU A 600 22.63 9.52 19.60
C LEU A 600 23.53 9.40 18.37
N LEU A 601 24.10 10.51 17.91
CA LEU A 601 25.20 10.50 16.94
C LEU A 601 26.51 10.21 17.69
N TYR A 602 27.00 8.99 17.54
CA TYR A 602 28.21 8.48 18.20
C TYR A 602 29.32 8.30 17.17
N GLN A 603 30.51 8.84 17.43
CA GLN A 603 31.63 8.76 16.50
C GLN A 603 32.94 8.38 17.20
N VAL A 604 33.74 7.56 16.53
CA VAL A 604 35.07 7.15 16.99
C VAL A 604 36.06 7.22 15.84
N THR A 605 37.13 8.00 16.02
CA THR A 605 38.21 8.19 15.05
C THR A 605 39.50 7.61 15.62
N PRO A 606 39.99 6.48 15.08
CA PRO A 606 41.31 5.97 15.43
C PRO A 606 42.41 6.97 15.02
N VAL A 607 43.36 7.20 15.93
CA VAL A 607 44.50 8.10 15.72
C VAL A 607 45.74 7.26 15.46
N TYR A 608 46.39 7.49 14.32
CA TYR A 608 47.57 6.74 13.89
C TYR A 608 48.82 7.62 13.93
N ALA A 609 49.98 7.03 14.19
CA ALA A 609 51.23 7.79 14.23
C ALA A 609 51.63 8.33 12.85
N ASN A 610 51.36 7.58 11.79
CA ASN A 610 51.65 7.95 10.41
C ASN A 610 50.78 7.18 9.40
N ALA A 611 51.04 7.39 8.10
CA ALA A 611 50.29 6.76 7.00
C ALA A 611 50.48 5.23 6.93
N ASN A 612 51.58 4.70 7.46
CA ASN A 612 51.90 3.27 7.42
C ASN A 612 51.47 2.51 8.69
N SER A 613 51.07 3.21 9.75
CA SER A 613 50.61 2.58 11.00
C SER A 613 49.46 1.61 10.74
N THR A 614 49.47 0.47 11.39
CA THR A 614 48.37 -0.52 11.30
C THR A 614 47.55 -0.53 12.59
N ILE A 615 48.13 -0.07 13.70
CA ILE A 615 47.51 0.01 15.03
C ILE A 615 47.40 1.48 15.44
N PRO A 616 46.25 1.93 15.94
CA PRO A 616 46.12 3.30 16.42
C PRO A 616 46.85 3.49 17.76
N THR A 617 47.44 4.67 17.95
CA THR A 617 48.03 5.12 19.23
C THR A 617 46.96 5.45 20.28
N GLY A 618 45.71 5.61 19.84
CA GLY A 618 44.53 5.85 20.64
C GLY A 618 43.31 6.12 19.76
N VAL A 619 42.19 6.41 20.38
CA VAL A 619 40.96 6.81 19.66
C VAL A 619 40.45 8.13 20.18
N THR A 620 39.89 8.92 19.28
CA THR A 620 39.08 10.09 19.63
C THR A 620 37.61 9.71 19.56
N MET A 621 36.82 10.03 20.58
CA MET A 621 35.39 9.69 20.64
C MET A 621 34.56 10.95 20.88
N THR A 622 33.38 11.03 20.26
CA THR A 622 32.38 12.08 20.49
C THR A 622 30.98 11.46 20.52
N ALA A 623 30.06 12.05 21.30
CA ALA A 623 28.66 11.67 21.23
C ALA A 623 27.73 12.87 21.44
N GLU A 624 26.78 13.03 20.52
CA GLU A 624 25.80 14.11 20.48
C GLU A 624 24.39 13.53 20.50
N ILE A 625 23.55 13.99 21.43
CA ILE A 625 22.12 13.72 21.48
C ILE A 625 21.45 14.69 20.51
N GLN A 626 20.88 14.15 19.45
CA GLN A 626 20.10 14.90 18.47
C GLN A 626 18.62 14.68 18.74
N ARG A 627 17.88 15.78 18.89
CA ARG A 627 16.47 15.78 19.29
C ARG A 627 15.56 15.86 18.07
N ALA A 628 14.37 15.29 18.21
CA ALA A 628 13.30 15.38 17.22
C ALA A 628 12.94 16.83 16.84
N ASN A 629 13.07 17.78 17.77
CA ASN A 629 12.79 19.20 17.54
C ASN A 629 13.93 19.96 16.81
N GLY A 630 14.97 19.25 16.34
CA GLY A 630 16.13 19.82 15.64
C GLY A 630 17.20 20.44 16.56
N THR A 631 17.06 20.31 17.89
CA THR A 631 18.12 20.71 18.83
C THR A 631 19.13 19.60 19.04
N SER A 632 20.33 19.97 19.46
CA SER A 632 21.36 19.01 19.84
C SER A 632 22.00 19.37 21.17
N GLU A 633 22.44 18.36 21.91
CA GLU A 633 23.24 18.52 23.12
C GLU A 633 24.34 17.46 23.18
N GLU A 634 25.47 17.81 23.76
CA GLU A 634 26.63 16.92 23.87
C GLU A 634 26.42 15.93 25.03
N LEU A 635 26.55 14.63 24.77
CA LEU A 635 26.58 13.62 25.83
C LEU A 635 27.99 13.56 26.46
N PHE A 636 29.02 13.57 25.62
CA PHE A 636 30.40 13.81 26.01
C PHE A 636 31.21 14.43 24.86
N PRO A 637 32.19 15.29 25.19
CA PRO A 637 32.98 16.02 24.20
C PRO A 637 33.96 15.11 23.46
N ASN A 638 34.76 15.72 22.60
CA ASN A 638 35.93 15.09 22.01
C ASN A 638 36.89 14.57 23.11
N VAL A 639 36.79 13.28 23.40
CA VAL A 639 37.60 12.57 24.40
C VAL A 639 38.62 11.68 23.71
N TYR A 640 39.85 11.69 24.20
CA TYR A 640 40.93 10.87 23.68
C TYR A 640 41.25 9.73 24.64
N VAL A 641 41.22 8.50 24.13
CA VAL A 641 41.56 7.27 24.88
C VAL A 641 42.83 6.66 24.30
N THR A 642 43.89 6.59 25.10
CA THR A 642 45.19 6.04 24.67
C THR A 642 45.14 4.53 24.51
N ASN A 643 45.86 4.00 23.52
CA ASN A 643 46.05 2.56 23.33
C ASN A 643 47.20 1.99 24.18
N THR A 644 47.27 2.40 25.45
CA THR A 644 48.29 2.00 26.42
C THR A 644 47.77 0.91 27.34
N TYR A 645 48.68 0.15 27.97
CA TYR A 645 48.28 -0.81 28.98
C TYR A 645 47.87 -0.06 30.25
N THR A 646 46.59 -0.18 30.63
CA THR A 646 45.96 0.64 31.68
C THR A 646 46.22 2.15 31.46
N ASN A 647 46.08 2.97 32.50
CA ASN A 647 46.34 4.42 32.44
C ASN A 647 47.80 4.77 32.80
N THR A 648 48.76 3.93 32.41
CA THR A 648 50.18 4.13 32.77
C THR A 648 50.94 5.02 31.78
N GLY A 649 50.40 5.26 30.59
CA GLY A 649 51.13 5.88 29.48
C GLY A 649 52.21 4.99 28.87
N LEU A 650 52.43 3.78 29.41
CA LEU A 650 53.42 2.83 28.92
C LEU A 650 52.79 1.80 27.97
N TYR A 651 53.65 1.19 27.15
CA TYR A 651 53.29 0.11 26.25
C TYR A 651 52.15 0.47 25.29
N ASN A 652 52.25 1.63 24.63
CA ASN A 652 51.29 1.98 23.58
C ASN A 652 51.42 0.99 22.42
N LEU A 653 50.31 0.38 21.97
CA LEU A 653 50.32 -0.56 20.84
C LEU A 653 50.43 0.12 19.48
N GLY A 654 50.17 1.42 19.39
CA GLY A 654 50.27 2.16 18.13
C GLY A 654 51.69 2.14 17.56
N ASN A 655 51.79 1.90 16.26
CA ASN A 655 53.06 1.76 15.52
C ASN A 655 53.26 2.84 14.45
#